data_AF-A0A3C0UAH0-F1
#
_entry.id   AF-A0A3C0UAH0-F1
#
_cell.length_a   1.000
_cell.length_b   1.000
_cell.length_c   1.000
_cell.angle_alpha   90.00
_cell.angle_beta   90.00
_cell.angle_gamma   90.00
#
_symmetry.space_group_name_H-M   'P 1'
#
loop_
_entity.id
_entity.type
_entity.pdbx_description
1 polymer ?
#
loop_
_entity_poly.entity_id
_entity_poly.type
_entity_poly.pdbx_seq_one_letter_code
_entity_poly.pdbx_strand_id
1 'polypeptide(L)'
;DKASYPFGIAHAGYTLSANLGFDHEAATGGALPSDLVPSRIAPDALVGPAWPAIYAALGSVYVKGFPVIEGLLNAVHLDHLIELEVSEDDLLRHTGETIALTSWAEDYFESASGRVVTIHVRHAAEDGTVLANETERFAIRGRAYSDALPPEAPDYGGIDAEIKSTPRRLLRRVTVTAPHEMTAFARTSGDFNPIHTSHRGAAVSGLAAPLVHGMWLSATAQHAVQALDEKGAHYEIAGWTYNMYGMVQLDDKVEISIERVGRVAHSGMVLEVTSRIDGNIVSRGTAIVRAPKSAFVYPGQGIQKQGMVLDERAKSPAARDVWQRADKVTREKLGFSILAVVRDNPKELTANGVTYRHPDGLLNLTQFTQVALATVAFAQTARLREAGADIWPAYFAGHSLGEYNALSSFAGVIPLETVIELVFHRGSTMHHLIPRDANGRSNYRMGALRPNQFGVGDDGVREYVESVAKASGEFLQIVNYNLAGQQYAVAGTIAGLKALKADAARRVAEYGGKPAFMLVPGIDVPFHSTLLRKGVPEFRDKLDALLPKHIDYRGRLVGRYIPNLVAVPFEMTREFAAKILEVVPSERIKAALDDPKVWDSYAEDDQKLGRLLLTELLSWQFASPVRWIETQALLFGSAEQNGLGVEEYVEVGLGNAPTLANLGSKTLRLPQFAGRDVTVYNVGRDEGRVYMTDSDSLVPEDDVDESVTQSAAPTQAPAAAPAATQPAAPVTAAAPAVPEAPAGAPSGAAVADIPFKASDAIATLLAYSAKVRPDQIGESDTTDTLTNGVSSRRNQLLMDISSELGVASVDGAAEATIKALSALVDKVAPNYKAFGPVLSEIVRDRVRGLFGAAGVKLGQITKRVTDTWQLGEGWASHVVAALVLETREGASSRGGDLASLPTDAASNAAAANALIDAAVQKVASDKGVAVALPSAGGAAGGAVVDSAALDAFAAKVTGADGVLASTARFVLNQLGVAAPVADDVADENAAVVAAVEAELGSDWPKQVEPRFDERKA
;
A
#
# COMPACT_ATOMS: atom_id res chain seq x y z
N ASP A 1 -14.42 -43.20 19.73
CA ASP A 1 -14.17 -43.66 18.36
C ASP A 1 -12.75 -44.23 18.32
N LYS A 2 -12.51 -45.41 17.73
CA LYS A 2 -11.15 -45.96 17.62
C LYS A 2 -10.41 -45.50 16.36
N ALA A 3 -11.10 -44.94 15.37
CA ALA A 3 -10.48 -44.38 14.18
C ALA A 3 -9.91 -42.98 14.48
N SER A 4 -10.65 -42.15 15.22
CA SER A 4 -10.21 -40.79 15.60
C SER A 4 -9.28 -40.75 16.81
N TYR A 5 -9.35 -41.73 17.72
CA TYR A 5 -8.61 -41.74 18.98
C TYR A 5 -7.96 -43.12 19.21
N PRO A 6 -6.91 -43.47 18.45
CA PRO A 6 -6.32 -44.82 18.46
C PRO A 6 -5.77 -45.22 19.84
N PHE A 7 -5.23 -44.27 20.59
CA PHE A 7 -4.68 -44.47 21.94
C PHE A 7 -5.60 -43.98 23.08
N GLY A 8 -6.83 -43.58 22.76
CA GLY A 8 -7.79 -43.02 23.71
C GLY A 8 -7.68 -41.51 23.88
N ILE A 9 -8.28 -41.00 24.95
CA ILE A 9 -8.39 -39.57 25.27
C ILE A 9 -8.02 -39.39 26.75
N ALA A 10 -7.21 -38.39 27.05
CA ALA A 10 -6.95 -37.92 28.40
C ALA A 10 -7.75 -36.63 28.66
N HIS A 11 -8.20 -36.47 29.91
CA HIS A 11 -8.90 -35.27 30.37
C HIS A 11 -8.16 -34.67 31.57
N ALA A 12 -7.98 -33.37 31.55
CA ALA A 12 -7.40 -32.59 32.63
C ALA A 12 -8.12 -31.24 32.74
N GLY A 13 -7.64 -30.35 33.60
CA GLY A 13 -8.10 -28.97 33.64
C GLY A 13 -7.23 -28.12 34.54
N TYR A 14 -7.28 -26.81 34.32
CA TYR A 14 -6.54 -25.81 35.09
C TYR A 14 -7.41 -24.57 35.30
N THR A 15 -7.14 -23.79 36.35
CA THR A 15 -7.78 -22.47 36.50
C THR A 15 -7.01 -21.45 35.68
N LEU A 16 -7.70 -20.69 34.82
CA LEU A 16 -7.08 -19.58 34.08
C LEU A 16 -6.75 -18.43 35.05
N SER A 17 -5.54 -18.45 35.60
CA SER A 17 -5.10 -17.48 36.61
C SER A 17 -4.91 -16.09 36.00
N ALA A 18 -5.34 -15.05 36.71
CA ALA A 18 -5.06 -13.64 36.37
C ALA A 18 -3.54 -13.34 36.28
N ASN A 19 -2.71 -14.16 36.92
CA ASN A 19 -1.26 -14.04 36.88
C ASN A 19 -0.59 -14.79 35.71
N LEU A 20 -1.32 -15.67 34.98
CA LEU A 20 -0.71 -16.54 33.96
C LEU A 20 0.06 -15.73 32.91
N GLY A 21 -0.54 -14.65 32.42
CA GLY A 21 0.08 -13.72 31.48
C GLY A 21 1.35 -13.07 32.04
N PHE A 22 1.27 -12.47 33.24
CA PHE A 22 2.39 -11.78 33.88
C PHE A 22 3.56 -12.71 34.26
N ASP A 23 3.26 -13.91 34.81
CA ASP A 23 4.27 -14.90 35.19
C ASP A 23 4.97 -15.49 33.94
N HIS A 24 4.25 -15.58 32.81
CA HIS A 24 4.77 -16.00 31.51
C HIS A 24 5.61 -14.91 30.83
N GLU A 25 5.11 -13.67 30.78
CA GLU A 25 5.82 -12.48 30.31
C GLU A 25 7.16 -12.32 31.03
N ALA A 26 7.17 -12.40 32.36
CA ALA A 26 8.39 -12.28 33.17
C ALA A 26 9.46 -13.34 32.85
N ALA A 27 9.06 -14.50 32.31
CA ALA A 27 9.97 -15.57 31.90
C ALA A 27 10.39 -15.51 30.42
N THR A 28 9.62 -14.86 29.55
CA THR A 28 9.78 -14.92 28.07
C THR A 28 9.83 -13.53 27.43
N GLY A 29 8.79 -12.71 27.61
CA GLY A 29 8.69 -11.33 27.12
C GLY A 29 9.70 -10.37 27.74
N GLY A 30 10.16 -10.62 28.97
CA GLY A 30 11.16 -9.79 29.67
C GLY A 30 12.55 -9.72 29.02
N ALA A 31 12.79 -10.49 27.94
CA ALA A 31 14.01 -10.40 27.12
C ALA A 31 13.90 -9.40 25.95
N LEU A 32 12.70 -8.81 25.72
CA LEU A 32 12.48 -7.81 24.68
C LEU A 32 13.12 -6.44 25.04
N PRO A 33 13.47 -5.62 24.02
CA PRO A 33 13.81 -4.21 24.19
C PRO A 33 12.73 -3.40 24.92
N SER A 34 13.15 -2.38 25.68
CA SER A 34 12.27 -1.58 26.54
C SER A 34 11.29 -0.63 25.82
N ASP A 35 11.47 -0.44 24.51
CA ASP A 35 10.56 0.28 23.61
C ASP A 35 9.40 -0.60 23.10
N LEU A 36 9.42 -1.90 23.41
CA LEU A 36 8.33 -2.84 23.17
C LEU A 36 7.62 -3.18 24.48
N VAL A 37 6.31 -2.95 24.53
CA VAL A 37 5.45 -3.39 25.64
C VAL A 37 4.88 -4.77 25.29
N PRO A 38 5.19 -5.85 26.03
CA PRO A 38 4.66 -7.18 25.76
C PRO A 38 3.12 -7.23 25.79
N SER A 39 2.54 -8.19 25.08
CA SER A 39 1.11 -8.47 25.16
C SER A 39 0.74 -9.04 26.53
N ARG A 40 -0.50 -8.80 26.99
CA ARG A 40 -1.01 -9.28 28.29
C ARG A 40 -0.95 -10.80 28.42
N ILE A 41 -1.10 -11.52 27.31
CA ILE A 41 -0.96 -12.99 27.25
C ILE A 41 -0.59 -13.44 25.83
N ALA A 42 0.58 -14.06 25.70
CA ALA A 42 0.96 -14.76 24.47
C ALA A 42 0.21 -16.11 24.38
N PRO A 43 -0.19 -16.59 23.18
CA PRO A 43 -0.81 -17.91 23.01
C PRO A 43 -0.06 -19.04 23.72
N ASP A 44 1.28 -19.07 23.63
CA ASP A 44 2.14 -20.09 24.24
C ASP A 44 2.03 -20.17 25.78
N ALA A 45 1.44 -19.16 26.44
CA ALA A 45 1.16 -19.22 27.87
C ALA A 45 0.14 -20.32 28.24
N LEU A 46 -0.67 -20.80 27.29
CA LEU A 46 -1.64 -21.89 27.49
C LEU A 46 -0.98 -23.28 27.52
N VAL A 47 0.16 -23.44 26.82
CA VAL A 47 0.91 -24.71 26.71
C VAL A 47 1.43 -25.19 28.06
N GLY A 48 1.84 -24.27 28.94
CA GLY A 48 2.37 -24.60 30.27
C GLY A 48 1.35 -25.36 31.14
N PRO A 49 0.14 -24.80 31.36
CA PRO A 49 -0.96 -25.53 31.98
C PRO A 49 -1.40 -26.80 31.23
N ALA A 50 -1.24 -26.87 29.90
CA ALA A 50 -1.55 -28.05 29.09
C ALA A 50 -0.50 -29.17 29.17
N TRP A 51 0.74 -28.87 29.56
CA TRP A 51 1.88 -29.80 29.55
C TRP A 51 1.61 -31.18 30.18
N PRO A 52 0.90 -31.32 31.32
CA PRO A 52 0.56 -32.64 31.87
C PRO A 52 -0.40 -33.44 30.97
N ALA A 53 -1.32 -32.77 30.26
CA ALA A 53 -2.25 -33.40 29.33
C ALA A 53 -1.55 -33.83 28.02
N ILE A 54 -0.58 -33.04 27.54
CA ILE A 54 0.30 -33.38 26.42
C ILE A 54 1.08 -34.67 26.74
N TYR A 55 1.75 -34.73 27.90
CA TYR A 55 2.50 -35.91 28.31
C TYR A 55 1.62 -37.14 28.63
N ALA A 56 0.38 -36.94 29.10
CA ALA A 56 -0.57 -38.04 29.27
C ALA A 56 -0.95 -38.67 27.92
N ALA A 57 -1.15 -37.86 26.87
CA ALA A 57 -1.38 -38.34 25.51
C ALA A 57 -0.13 -39.03 24.94
N LEU A 58 1.06 -38.44 25.06
CA LEU A 58 2.32 -39.07 24.60
C LEU A 58 2.56 -40.43 25.28
N GLY A 59 2.34 -40.51 26.59
CA GLY A 59 2.50 -41.73 27.39
C GLY A 59 1.45 -42.81 27.11
N SER A 60 0.36 -42.49 26.41
CA SER A 60 -0.67 -43.45 25.99
C SER A 60 -0.27 -44.27 24.75
N VAL A 61 0.74 -43.84 24.01
CA VAL A 61 1.19 -44.49 22.76
C VAL A 61 2.08 -45.70 23.06
N TYR A 62 1.71 -46.87 22.54
CA TYR A 62 2.46 -48.12 22.71
C TYR A 62 2.88 -48.72 21.37
N VAL A 63 4.16 -49.03 21.24
CA VAL A 63 4.78 -49.66 20.07
C VAL A 63 5.14 -51.10 20.42
N LYS A 64 4.49 -52.07 19.77
CA LYS A 64 4.75 -53.52 19.96
C LYS A 64 4.72 -53.98 21.44
N GLY A 65 3.90 -53.32 22.26
CA GLY A 65 3.73 -53.63 23.69
C GLY A 65 4.67 -52.87 24.65
N PHE A 66 5.52 -51.96 24.14
CA PHE A 66 6.34 -51.06 24.95
C PHE A 66 5.83 -49.61 24.81
N PRO A 67 5.95 -48.75 25.84
CA PRO A 67 5.65 -47.32 25.71
C PRO A 67 6.51 -46.68 24.61
N VAL A 68 5.96 -45.71 23.88
CA VAL A 68 6.68 -45.01 22.80
C VAL A 68 7.92 -44.27 23.32
N ILE A 69 7.87 -43.80 24.56
CA ILE A 69 8.97 -43.13 25.27
C ILE A 69 9.97 -44.20 25.74
N GLU A 70 10.82 -44.65 24.84
CA GLU A 70 11.93 -45.58 25.14
C GLU A 70 13.02 -44.91 26.02
N GLY A 71 13.06 -43.56 26.05
CA GLY A 71 13.85 -42.76 26.99
C GLY A 71 13.51 -41.27 26.90
N LEU A 72 13.06 -40.66 28.00
CA LEU A 72 12.55 -39.27 28.05
C LEU A 72 13.57 -38.24 27.54
N LEU A 73 14.85 -38.44 27.85
CA LEU A 73 15.96 -37.55 27.46
C LEU A 73 16.26 -37.55 25.95
N ASN A 74 15.67 -38.48 25.19
CA ASN A 74 15.83 -38.57 23.73
C ASN A 74 14.62 -38.03 22.95
N ALA A 75 13.60 -37.52 23.64
CA ALA A 75 12.48 -36.83 22.99
C ALA A 75 12.94 -35.45 22.50
N VAL A 76 12.63 -35.14 21.25
CA VAL A 76 12.87 -33.82 20.65
C VAL A 76 11.53 -33.25 20.20
N HIS A 77 11.20 -32.06 20.69
CA HIS A 77 10.07 -31.29 20.16
C HIS A 77 10.47 -30.82 18.76
N LEU A 78 9.75 -31.24 17.72
CA LEU A 78 10.02 -30.84 16.34
C LEU A 78 9.40 -29.47 16.05
N ASP A 79 8.12 -29.37 16.37
CA ASP A 79 7.28 -28.23 16.05
C ASP A 79 6.02 -28.22 16.93
N HIS A 80 5.55 -27.00 17.17
CA HIS A 80 4.42 -26.63 18.01
C HIS A 80 3.42 -25.83 17.18
N LEU A 81 2.13 -26.08 17.35
CA LEU A 81 1.05 -25.31 16.76
C LEU A 81 0.03 -24.90 17.82
N ILE A 82 -0.50 -23.69 17.71
CA ILE A 82 -1.64 -23.22 18.49
C ILE A 82 -2.56 -22.34 17.64
N GLU A 83 -3.86 -22.66 17.67
CA GLU A 83 -4.97 -21.85 17.18
C GLU A 83 -5.72 -21.27 18.40
N LEU A 84 -5.90 -19.96 18.44
CA LEU A 84 -6.84 -19.29 19.33
C LEU A 84 -8.17 -19.06 18.60
N GLU A 85 -9.25 -19.68 19.06
CA GLU A 85 -10.60 -19.43 18.50
C GLU A 85 -11.16 -18.06 18.96
N VAL A 86 -10.67 -17.54 20.09
CA VAL A 86 -11.15 -16.29 20.74
C VAL A 86 -10.10 -15.17 20.74
N SER A 87 -10.51 -13.91 20.87
CA SER A 87 -9.56 -12.80 20.97
C SER A 87 -8.83 -12.74 22.32
N GLU A 88 -7.72 -12.01 22.42
CA GLU A 88 -7.00 -11.77 23.70
C GLU A 88 -7.95 -11.20 24.77
N ASP A 89 -8.82 -10.24 24.39
CA ASP A 89 -9.83 -9.65 25.26
C ASP A 89 -10.90 -10.67 25.70
N ASP A 90 -11.28 -11.61 24.84
CA ASP A 90 -12.28 -12.64 25.15
C ASP A 90 -11.69 -13.75 26.02
N LEU A 91 -10.47 -14.23 25.72
CA LEU A 91 -9.71 -15.19 26.52
C LEU A 91 -9.58 -14.70 27.97
N LEU A 92 -9.20 -13.42 28.15
CA LEU A 92 -9.03 -12.82 29.47
C LEU A 92 -10.35 -12.63 30.24
N ARG A 93 -11.54 -12.68 29.60
CA ARG A 93 -12.82 -12.68 30.33
C ARG A 93 -13.08 -13.96 31.10
N HIS A 94 -12.53 -15.09 30.65
CA HIS A 94 -12.59 -16.38 31.34
C HIS A 94 -11.58 -16.50 32.50
N THR A 95 -10.91 -15.40 32.88
CA THR A 95 -9.99 -15.38 34.02
C THR A 95 -10.71 -15.77 35.32
N GLY A 96 -10.20 -16.80 35.98
CA GLY A 96 -10.78 -17.40 37.18
C GLY A 96 -11.64 -18.63 36.94
N GLU A 97 -12.00 -18.94 35.69
CA GLU A 97 -12.73 -20.16 35.30
C GLU A 97 -11.81 -21.40 35.26
N THR A 98 -12.42 -22.57 35.36
CA THR A 98 -11.78 -23.87 35.15
C THR A 98 -11.80 -24.22 33.67
N ILE A 99 -10.66 -24.14 33.02
CA ILE A 99 -10.50 -24.55 31.63
C ILE A 99 -10.35 -26.07 31.57
N ALA A 100 -11.28 -26.72 30.88
CA ALA A 100 -11.24 -28.14 30.60
C ALA A 100 -10.26 -28.43 29.45
N LEU A 101 -9.38 -29.41 29.68
CA LEU A 101 -8.43 -29.92 28.70
C LEU A 101 -8.86 -31.30 28.21
N THR A 102 -8.84 -31.48 26.89
CA THR A 102 -9.03 -32.79 26.24
C THR A 102 -7.87 -33.05 25.30
N SER A 103 -7.06 -34.09 25.56
CA SER A 103 -5.89 -34.41 24.74
C SER A 103 -5.91 -35.85 24.21
N TRP A 104 -5.31 -36.06 23.04
CA TRP A 104 -5.15 -37.38 22.42
C TRP A 104 -3.92 -37.42 21.52
N ALA A 105 -3.47 -38.63 21.17
CA ALA A 105 -2.40 -38.84 20.20
C ALA A 105 -2.96 -39.46 18.90
N GLU A 106 -2.40 -39.04 17.76
CA GLU A 106 -2.57 -39.71 16.47
C GLU A 106 -1.77 -41.02 16.41
N ASP A 107 -1.93 -41.79 15.35
CA ASP A 107 -1.02 -42.93 15.09
C ASP A 107 0.42 -42.42 14.81
N TYR A 108 1.41 -43.16 15.28
CA TYR A 108 2.81 -42.76 15.15
C TYR A 108 3.36 -43.16 13.76
N PHE A 109 4.37 -42.44 13.29
CA PHE A 109 5.09 -42.82 12.07
C PHE A 109 6.62 -42.81 12.26
N GLU A 110 7.33 -43.57 11.43
CA GLU A 110 8.79 -43.70 11.48
C GLU A 110 9.43 -42.74 10.47
N SER A 111 10.41 -41.94 10.92
CA SER A 111 11.15 -40.97 10.11
C SER A 111 12.66 -41.04 10.36
N ALA A 112 13.44 -40.36 9.53
CA ALA A 112 14.87 -40.15 9.71
C ALA A 112 15.21 -39.43 11.03
N SER A 113 14.28 -38.62 11.57
CA SER A 113 14.41 -37.94 12.85
C SER A 113 14.10 -38.84 14.06
N GLY A 114 13.64 -40.07 13.83
CA GLY A 114 13.10 -40.99 14.83
C GLY A 114 11.61 -41.24 14.64
N ARG A 115 10.97 -41.82 15.66
CA ARG A 115 9.53 -42.07 15.66
C ARG A 115 8.79 -40.80 16.04
N VAL A 116 7.89 -40.32 15.18
CA VAL A 116 7.13 -39.09 15.41
C VAL A 116 5.75 -39.43 15.96
N VAL A 117 5.32 -38.68 16.97
CA VAL A 117 3.99 -38.71 17.57
C VAL A 117 3.39 -37.32 17.51
N THR A 118 2.23 -37.20 16.86
CA THR A 118 1.39 -35.99 16.90
C THR A 118 0.44 -36.08 18.08
N ILE A 119 0.36 -35.03 18.88
CA ILE A 119 -0.54 -34.88 20.02
C ILE A 119 -1.41 -33.67 19.77
N HIS A 120 -2.69 -33.78 20.10
CA HIS A 120 -3.65 -32.67 20.06
C HIS A 120 -4.13 -32.35 21.47
N VAL A 121 -4.40 -31.08 21.74
CA VAL A 121 -5.06 -30.61 22.97
C VAL A 121 -6.16 -29.61 22.60
N ARG A 122 -7.32 -29.68 23.26
CA ARG A 122 -8.37 -28.67 23.20
C ARG A 122 -8.63 -28.06 24.56
N HIS A 123 -8.74 -26.73 24.58
CA HIS A 123 -9.03 -25.90 25.74
C HIS A 123 -10.47 -25.40 25.64
N ALA A 124 -11.31 -25.69 26.63
CA ALA A 124 -12.71 -25.25 26.67
C ALA A 124 -13.04 -24.57 28.00
N ALA A 125 -13.73 -23.43 27.93
CA ALA A 125 -14.29 -22.71 29.08
C ALA A 125 -15.47 -23.46 29.72
N GLU A 126 -15.92 -23.00 30.90
CA GLU A 126 -17.00 -23.66 31.65
C GLU A 126 -18.36 -23.59 30.92
N ASP A 127 -18.56 -22.60 30.04
CA ASP A 127 -19.75 -22.45 29.20
C ASP A 127 -19.72 -23.31 27.91
N GLY A 128 -18.60 -23.99 27.65
CA GLY A 128 -18.37 -24.80 26.46
C GLY A 128 -17.74 -24.06 25.27
N THR A 129 -17.40 -22.77 25.42
CA THR A 129 -16.62 -22.02 24.43
C THR A 129 -15.25 -22.66 24.27
N VAL A 130 -14.86 -23.01 23.04
CA VAL A 130 -13.49 -23.45 22.75
C VAL A 130 -12.60 -22.21 22.71
N LEU A 131 -11.52 -22.24 23.48
CA LEU A 131 -10.58 -21.13 23.61
C LEU A 131 -9.39 -21.32 22.67
N ALA A 132 -8.85 -22.54 22.63
CA ALA A 132 -7.68 -22.89 21.84
C ALA A 132 -7.66 -24.37 21.43
N ASN A 133 -7.03 -24.65 20.29
CA ASN A 133 -6.60 -25.98 19.88
C ASN A 133 -5.06 -25.95 19.73
N GLU A 134 -4.36 -26.88 20.37
CA GLU A 134 -2.90 -27.04 20.30
C GLU A 134 -2.54 -28.35 19.55
N THR A 135 -1.43 -28.36 18.82
CA THR A 135 -0.85 -29.58 18.23
C THR A 135 0.66 -29.62 18.46
N GLU A 136 1.14 -30.70 19.06
CA GLU A 136 2.56 -30.88 19.42
C GLU A 136 3.12 -32.10 18.71
N ARG A 137 4.29 -31.97 18.05
CA ARG A 137 4.95 -33.11 17.38
C ARG A 137 6.30 -33.44 18.00
N PHE A 138 6.38 -34.63 18.61
CA PHE A 138 7.59 -35.13 19.26
C PHE A 138 8.26 -36.23 18.43
N ALA A 139 9.55 -36.07 18.13
CA ALA A 139 10.41 -37.13 17.62
C ALA A 139 11.13 -37.84 18.77
N ILE A 140 10.82 -39.12 18.98
CA ILE A 140 11.52 -39.96 19.94
C ILE A 140 12.74 -40.58 19.25
N ARG A 141 13.94 -40.10 19.63
CA ARG A 141 15.21 -40.57 19.05
C ARG A 141 15.60 -41.94 19.62
N GLY A 142 15.59 -42.94 18.75
CA GLY A 142 15.99 -44.31 19.04
C GLY A 142 16.71 -44.91 17.84
N ARG A 143 16.40 -46.18 17.50
CA ARG A 143 16.78 -46.73 16.19
C ARG A 143 15.83 -46.16 15.15
N ALA A 144 16.32 -45.36 14.21
CA ALA A 144 15.53 -44.93 13.06
C ALA A 144 15.24 -46.15 12.15
N TYR A 145 13.99 -46.31 11.72
CA TYR A 145 13.55 -47.40 10.84
C TYR A 145 13.09 -46.91 9.46
N SER A 146 13.38 -45.65 9.13
CA SER A 146 12.99 -44.95 7.90
C SER A 146 14.02 -43.87 7.57
N ASP A 147 14.33 -43.69 6.28
CA ASP A 147 15.17 -42.60 5.76
C ASP A 147 14.34 -41.37 5.32
N ALA A 148 13.01 -41.45 5.41
CA ALA A 148 12.13 -40.34 5.03
C ALA A 148 12.13 -39.25 6.10
N LEU A 149 12.23 -37.98 5.69
CA LEU A 149 12.02 -36.84 6.58
C LEU A 149 10.57 -36.82 7.11
N PRO A 150 10.33 -36.31 8.33
CA PRO A 150 8.96 -36.08 8.78
C PRO A 150 8.25 -35.08 7.85
N PRO A 151 6.93 -35.22 7.61
CA PRO A 151 6.15 -34.20 6.90
C PRO A 151 6.25 -32.84 7.59
N GLU A 152 6.25 -31.77 6.82
CA GLU A 152 6.18 -30.41 7.36
C GLU A 152 4.90 -30.22 8.20
N ALA A 153 4.97 -29.34 9.20
CA ALA A 153 3.81 -28.96 9.98
C ALA A 153 2.85 -28.12 9.12
N PRO A 154 1.53 -28.20 9.32
CA PRO A 154 0.62 -27.18 8.82
C PRO A 154 1.08 -25.78 9.28
N ASP A 155 1.19 -24.83 8.38
CA ASP A 155 1.52 -23.44 8.75
C ASP A 155 0.36 -22.78 9.53
N TYR A 156 0.65 -21.66 10.21
CA TYR A 156 -0.35 -20.75 10.79
C TYR A 156 -1.30 -21.33 11.84
N GLY A 157 -0.85 -22.29 12.66
CA GLY A 157 -1.66 -22.97 13.66
C GLY A 157 -2.61 -24.02 13.07
N GLY A 158 -2.50 -24.34 11.78
CA GLY A 158 -3.38 -25.29 11.09
C GLY A 158 -4.73 -24.71 10.63
N ILE A 159 -4.91 -23.39 10.71
CA ILE A 159 -6.14 -22.69 10.30
C ILE A 159 -6.34 -22.81 8.77
N ASP A 160 -7.48 -23.35 8.35
CA ASP A 160 -7.90 -23.37 6.94
C ASP A 160 -8.45 -22.00 6.51
N ALA A 161 -7.64 -21.21 5.81
CA ALA A 161 -7.93 -19.84 5.42
C ALA A 161 -7.53 -19.51 3.97
N GLU A 162 -8.29 -18.64 3.30
CA GLU A 162 -7.94 -18.16 1.94
C GLU A 162 -6.77 -17.16 2.00
N ILE A 163 -5.55 -17.69 1.98
CA ILE A 163 -4.31 -16.90 2.02
C ILE A 163 -3.91 -16.45 0.61
N LYS A 164 -3.68 -15.14 0.47
CA LYS A 164 -3.12 -14.51 -0.74
C LYS A 164 -1.72 -13.99 -0.43
N SER A 165 -0.72 -14.46 -1.18
CA SER A 165 0.66 -13.97 -1.05
C SER A 165 0.76 -12.49 -1.44
N THR A 166 1.59 -11.76 -0.71
CA THR A 166 1.91 -10.34 -0.92
C THR A 166 3.42 -10.19 -1.09
N PRO A 167 3.92 -9.08 -1.67
CA PRO A 167 5.32 -8.70 -1.52
C PRO A 167 5.75 -8.76 -0.05
N ARG A 168 6.95 -9.31 0.22
CA ARG A 168 7.49 -9.35 1.57
C ARG A 168 7.71 -7.95 2.11
N ARG A 169 7.42 -7.75 3.40
CA ARG A 169 7.62 -6.49 4.08
C ARG A 169 8.10 -6.73 5.51
N LEU A 170 9.33 -6.29 5.81
CA LEU A 170 9.90 -6.36 7.15
C LEU A 170 9.19 -5.37 8.08
N LEU A 171 8.45 -5.89 9.06
CA LEU A 171 7.66 -5.10 10.00
C LEU A 171 8.46 -4.74 11.25
N ARG A 172 9.24 -5.69 11.76
CA ARG A 172 10.00 -5.54 13.01
C ARG A 172 11.21 -6.47 12.99
N ARG A 173 12.32 -6.03 13.59
CA ARG A 173 13.50 -6.86 13.90
C ARG A 173 13.87 -6.59 15.34
N VAL A 174 14.09 -7.65 16.11
CA VAL A 174 14.37 -7.59 17.54
C VAL A 174 15.56 -8.48 17.86
N THR A 175 16.53 -8.01 18.62
CA THR A 175 17.61 -8.87 19.12
C THR A 175 17.41 -9.12 20.61
N VAL A 176 17.20 -10.38 20.98
CA VAL A 176 17.06 -10.83 22.36
C VAL A 176 18.30 -11.61 22.79
N THR A 177 18.57 -11.69 24.10
CA THR A 177 19.60 -12.58 24.65
C THR A 177 18.92 -13.73 25.38
N ALA A 178 19.29 -14.96 25.06
CA ALA A 178 18.76 -16.15 25.71
C ALA A 178 19.17 -16.18 27.21
N PRO A 179 18.29 -16.62 28.13
CA PRO A 179 18.60 -16.58 29.56
C PRO A 179 19.80 -17.44 29.94
N HIS A 180 20.57 -16.96 30.93
CA HIS A 180 21.71 -17.67 31.52
C HIS A 180 21.31 -18.97 32.27
N GLU A 181 20.04 -19.11 32.67
CA GLU A 181 19.49 -20.35 33.22
C GLU A 181 18.00 -20.51 32.87
N MET A 182 17.54 -21.75 32.69
CA MET A 182 16.13 -22.05 32.36
C MET A 182 15.21 -22.20 33.58
N THR A 183 15.69 -21.99 34.81
CA THR A 183 14.90 -22.25 36.03
C THR A 183 13.62 -21.44 36.12
N ALA A 184 13.61 -20.20 35.61
CA ALA A 184 12.41 -19.36 35.57
C ALA A 184 11.37 -19.95 34.61
N PHE A 185 11.75 -20.16 33.34
CA PHE A 185 10.86 -20.73 32.33
C PHE A 185 10.34 -22.12 32.72
N ALA A 186 11.20 -23.01 33.23
CA ALA A 186 10.80 -24.35 33.69
C ALA A 186 9.75 -24.33 34.82
N ARG A 187 9.77 -23.29 35.68
CA ARG A 187 8.75 -23.11 36.73
C ARG A 187 7.42 -22.60 36.18
N THR A 188 7.45 -21.71 35.20
CA THR A 188 6.23 -21.15 34.60
C THR A 188 5.57 -22.12 33.62
N SER A 189 6.34 -22.79 32.77
CA SER A 189 5.83 -23.78 31.81
C SER A 189 5.54 -25.15 32.43
N GLY A 190 6.15 -25.46 33.58
CA GLY A 190 6.10 -26.80 34.15
C GLY A 190 7.00 -27.82 33.45
N ASP A 191 7.76 -27.44 32.41
CA ASP A 191 8.72 -28.32 31.77
C ASP A 191 10.05 -28.41 32.55
N PHE A 192 10.07 -29.35 33.50
CA PHE A 192 11.25 -29.68 34.31
C PHE A 192 12.21 -30.68 33.64
N ASN A 193 12.19 -30.85 32.31
CA ASN A 193 13.11 -31.76 31.62
C ASN A 193 14.59 -31.45 31.97
N PRO A 194 15.36 -32.41 32.54
CA PRO A 194 16.72 -32.16 33.03
C PRO A 194 17.73 -31.69 31.98
N ILE A 195 17.44 -31.82 30.68
CA ILE A 195 18.31 -31.30 29.61
C ILE A 195 18.41 -29.76 29.61
N HIS A 196 17.44 -29.07 30.20
CA HIS A 196 17.37 -27.61 30.24
C HIS A 196 17.85 -27.01 31.58
N THR A 197 17.82 -27.79 32.66
CA THR A 197 18.08 -27.29 34.02
C THR A 197 19.28 -27.96 34.73
N SER A 198 19.83 -29.05 34.18
CA SER A 198 20.88 -29.82 34.85
C SER A 198 22.04 -30.15 33.91
N HIS A 199 23.25 -29.68 34.23
CA HIS A 199 24.48 -30.10 33.54
C HIS A 199 24.64 -31.64 33.51
N ARG A 200 24.15 -32.36 34.53
CA ARG A 200 24.20 -33.82 34.54
C ARG A 200 23.13 -34.43 33.62
N GLY A 201 21.93 -33.86 33.55
CA GLY A 201 20.87 -34.29 32.63
C GLY A 201 21.26 -34.05 31.17
N ALA A 202 21.78 -32.87 30.87
CA ALA A 202 22.37 -32.52 29.58
C ALA A 202 23.49 -33.51 29.18
N ALA A 203 24.46 -33.76 30.06
CA ALA A 203 25.58 -34.67 29.79
C ALA A 203 25.15 -36.13 29.52
N VAL A 204 24.11 -36.64 30.21
CA VAL A 204 23.52 -37.97 29.92
C VAL A 204 22.92 -38.02 28.51
N SER A 205 22.46 -36.88 28.00
CA SER A 205 21.86 -36.72 26.67
C SER A 205 22.89 -36.39 25.57
N GLY A 206 24.18 -36.41 25.90
CA GLY A 206 25.28 -36.08 24.98
C GLY A 206 25.55 -34.58 24.79
N LEU A 207 24.97 -33.72 25.62
CA LEU A 207 25.07 -32.26 25.55
C LEU A 207 26.14 -31.73 26.53
N ALA A 208 26.91 -30.72 26.13
CA ALA A 208 28.00 -30.17 26.95
C ALA A 208 27.49 -29.29 28.11
N ALA A 209 26.36 -28.62 27.92
CA ALA A 209 25.68 -27.74 28.87
C ALA A 209 24.16 -27.85 28.68
N PRO A 210 23.35 -27.36 29.64
CA PRO A 210 21.92 -27.26 29.44
C PRO A 210 21.57 -26.36 28.24
N LEU A 211 20.49 -26.70 27.55
CA LEU A 211 19.99 -25.96 26.38
C LEU A 211 18.84 -25.05 26.77
N VAL A 212 18.57 -24.03 25.96
CA VAL A 212 17.33 -23.24 26.05
C VAL A 212 16.14 -24.10 25.63
N HIS A 213 14.98 -23.96 26.30
CA HIS A 213 13.74 -24.60 25.86
C HIS A 213 13.30 -24.05 24.50
N GLY A 214 12.94 -24.91 23.54
CA GLY A 214 12.40 -24.46 22.25
C GLY A 214 11.15 -23.59 22.38
N MET A 215 10.28 -23.94 23.35
CA MET A 215 9.08 -23.16 23.71
C MET A 215 9.39 -21.80 24.33
N TRP A 216 10.55 -21.60 24.97
CA TRP A 216 10.96 -20.27 25.43
C TRP A 216 11.14 -19.33 24.23
N LEU A 217 11.84 -19.79 23.17
CA LEU A 217 12.06 -18.95 21.99
C LEU A 217 10.77 -18.80 21.15
N SER A 218 9.88 -19.80 21.12
CA SER A 218 8.53 -19.65 20.54
C SER A 218 7.77 -18.52 21.22
N ALA A 219 7.67 -18.56 22.56
CA ALA A 219 6.98 -17.55 23.35
C ALA A 219 7.60 -16.15 23.22
N THR A 220 8.94 -16.06 23.25
CA THR A 220 9.64 -14.78 23.03
C THR A 220 9.41 -14.24 21.62
N ALA A 221 9.32 -15.10 20.60
CA ALA A 221 8.98 -14.70 19.23
C ALA A 221 7.50 -14.26 19.09
N GLN A 222 6.56 -14.93 19.77
CA GLN A 222 5.17 -14.48 19.86
C GLN A 222 5.07 -13.12 20.55
N HIS A 223 5.76 -12.91 21.68
CA HIS A 223 5.83 -11.60 22.33
C HIS A 223 6.44 -10.55 21.40
N ALA A 224 7.47 -10.87 20.62
CA ALA A 224 8.03 -9.94 19.63
C ALA A 224 7.04 -9.55 18.51
N VAL A 225 6.12 -10.44 18.13
CA VAL A 225 5.00 -10.16 17.21
C VAL A 225 3.92 -9.32 17.90
N GLN A 226 3.43 -9.76 19.06
CA GLN A 226 2.29 -9.13 19.75
C GLN A 226 2.65 -7.86 20.53
N ALA A 227 3.93 -7.54 20.74
CA ALA A 227 4.28 -6.35 21.51
C ALA A 227 3.78 -5.06 20.85
N LEU A 228 3.27 -4.14 21.67
CA LEU A 228 2.92 -2.78 21.28
C LEU A 228 4.21 -1.95 21.20
N ASP A 229 4.45 -1.28 20.08
CA ASP A 229 5.60 -0.37 19.90
C ASP A 229 5.23 1.12 20.05
N GLU A 230 6.24 2.00 20.03
CA GLU A 230 6.07 3.46 20.10
C GLU A 230 5.18 4.07 19.00
N LYS A 231 4.88 3.33 17.93
CA LYS A 231 4.00 3.76 16.82
C LYS A 231 2.58 3.20 16.95
N GLY A 232 2.30 2.47 18.04
CA GLY A 232 1.01 1.84 18.32
C GLY A 232 0.76 0.55 17.54
N ALA A 233 1.77 -0.06 16.91
CA ALA A 233 1.56 -1.29 16.15
C ALA A 233 1.54 -2.52 17.07
N HIS A 234 0.45 -3.28 17.00
CA HIS A 234 0.18 -4.52 17.70
C HIS A 234 -0.38 -5.54 16.71
N TYR A 235 0.05 -6.80 16.80
CA TYR A 235 -0.36 -7.87 15.87
C TYR A 235 -0.87 -9.09 16.65
N GLU A 236 -2.14 -9.07 17.05
CA GLU A 236 -2.80 -10.15 17.79
C GLU A 236 -2.78 -11.47 16.99
N ILE A 237 -2.20 -12.53 17.55
CA ILE A 237 -2.06 -13.84 16.90
C ILE A 237 -3.38 -14.62 17.02
N ALA A 238 -3.89 -15.10 15.89
CA ALA A 238 -5.00 -16.05 15.83
C ALA A 238 -4.52 -17.49 15.67
N GLY A 239 -3.44 -17.71 14.91
CA GLY A 239 -2.86 -19.02 14.69
C GLY A 239 -1.36 -18.93 14.51
N TRP A 240 -0.63 -19.88 15.09
CA TRP A 240 0.82 -19.91 15.16
C TRP A 240 1.33 -21.33 14.94
N THR A 241 2.29 -21.49 14.01
CA THR A 241 3.09 -22.71 13.87
C THR A 241 4.55 -22.34 14.08
N TYR A 242 5.29 -23.14 14.84
CA TYR A 242 6.69 -22.88 15.16
C TYR A 242 7.55 -24.12 14.93
N ASN A 243 8.50 -24.03 14.00
CA ASN A 243 9.39 -25.11 13.60
C ASN A 243 10.79 -24.91 14.19
N MET A 244 11.35 -25.95 14.82
CA MET A 244 12.66 -25.90 15.50
C MET A 244 13.73 -26.61 14.65
N TYR A 245 14.71 -25.85 14.13
CA TYR A 245 15.76 -26.37 13.26
C TYR A 245 17.13 -26.49 13.94
N GLY A 246 17.42 -25.62 14.90
CA GLY A 246 18.70 -25.54 15.61
C GLY A 246 18.54 -25.52 17.12
N MET A 247 19.58 -25.97 17.84
CA MET A 247 19.65 -25.83 19.29
C MET A 247 20.14 -24.43 19.67
N VAL A 248 19.55 -23.84 20.69
CA VAL A 248 19.94 -22.54 21.23
C VAL A 248 20.64 -22.75 22.58
N GLN A 249 21.82 -22.16 22.75
CA GLN A 249 22.59 -22.20 23.99
C GLN A 249 22.16 -21.08 24.95
N LEU A 250 22.53 -21.22 26.22
CA LEU A 250 22.41 -20.16 27.21
C LEU A 250 23.26 -18.95 26.78
N ASP A 251 22.78 -17.74 27.05
CA ASP A 251 23.42 -16.45 26.66
C ASP A 251 23.55 -16.18 25.15
N ASP A 252 23.03 -17.05 24.26
CA ASP A 252 23.02 -16.81 22.80
C ASP A 252 22.24 -15.52 22.46
N LYS A 253 22.77 -14.76 21.50
CA LYS A 253 22.05 -13.61 20.92
C LYS A 253 21.22 -14.07 19.74
N VAL A 254 19.91 -13.89 19.84
CA VAL A 254 18.95 -14.32 18.81
C VAL A 254 18.34 -13.08 18.16
N GLU A 255 18.57 -12.91 16.87
CA GLU A 255 17.82 -11.95 16.05
C GLU A 255 16.49 -12.58 15.61
N ILE A 256 15.38 -11.90 15.88
CA ILE A 256 14.03 -12.28 15.47
C ILE A 256 13.56 -11.25 14.44
N SER A 257 13.43 -11.66 13.19
CA SER A 257 12.90 -10.83 12.09
C SER A 257 11.45 -11.24 11.77
N ILE A 258 10.55 -10.27 11.71
CA ILE A 258 9.09 -10.45 11.54
C ILE A 258 8.66 -9.78 10.23
N GLU A 259 8.20 -10.56 9.26
CA GLU A 259 7.84 -10.10 7.92
C GLU A 259 6.38 -10.43 7.57
N ARG A 260 5.65 -9.49 6.97
CA ARG A 260 4.41 -9.83 6.26
C ARG A 260 4.77 -10.57 4.98
N VAL A 261 4.19 -11.76 4.78
CA VAL A 261 4.37 -12.60 3.58
C VAL A 261 3.07 -12.79 2.79
N GLY A 262 1.93 -12.50 3.41
CA GLY A 262 0.62 -12.56 2.77
C GLY A 262 -0.47 -11.86 3.56
N ARG A 263 -1.71 -12.11 3.16
CA ARG A 263 -2.94 -11.73 3.88
C ARG A 263 -3.95 -12.87 3.86
N VAL A 264 -4.85 -12.88 4.82
CA VAL A 264 -6.07 -13.69 4.78
C VAL A 264 -7.19 -12.86 4.13
N ALA A 265 -7.93 -13.44 3.19
CA ALA A 265 -9.04 -12.73 2.55
C ALA A 265 -10.09 -12.25 3.59
N HIS A 266 -10.48 -10.98 3.49
CA HIS A 266 -11.42 -10.30 4.40
C HIS A 266 -10.96 -10.23 5.86
N SER A 267 -9.68 -10.48 6.15
CA SER A 267 -9.14 -10.54 7.50
C SER A 267 -7.74 -9.90 7.56
N GLY A 268 -6.93 -10.29 8.54
CA GLY A 268 -5.62 -9.72 8.83
C GLY A 268 -4.49 -10.23 7.94
N MET A 269 -3.27 -10.04 8.45
CA MET A 269 -2.03 -10.38 7.75
C MET A 269 -1.57 -11.81 8.04
N VAL A 270 -0.71 -12.30 7.14
CA VAL A 270 0.03 -13.53 7.32
C VAL A 270 1.51 -13.17 7.47
N LEU A 271 2.10 -13.61 8.58
CA LEU A 271 3.46 -13.29 8.98
C LEU A 271 4.38 -14.52 8.90
N GLU A 272 5.63 -14.29 8.54
CA GLU A 272 6.74 -15.22 8.78
C GLU A 272 7.68 -14.59 9.81
N VAL A 273 8.07 -15.37 10.81
CA VAL A 273 8.96 -14.97 11.89
C VAL A 273 10.19 -15.87 11.83
N THR A 274 11.37 -15.30 11.63
CA THR A 274 12.62 -16.08 11.53
C THR A 274 13.56 -15.69 12.65
N SER A 275 14.00 -16.69 13.42
CA SER A 275 15.00 -16.52 14.48
C SER A 275 16.37 -16.96 13.98
N ARG A 276 17.40 -16.13 14.22
CA ARG A 276 18.77 -16.33 13.73
C ARG A 276 19.81 -16.18 14.82
N ILE A 277 20.86 -16.99 14.73
CA ILE A 277 22.08 -16.88 15.55
C ILE A 277 23.26 -16.91 14.58
N ASP A 278 24.11 -15.87 14.64
CA ASP A 278 25.21 -15.64 13.69
C ASP A 278 24.78 -15.79 12.21
N GLY A 279 23.58 -15.26 11.88
CA GLY A 279 22.94 -15.32 10.57
C GLY A 279 22.22 -16.65 10.23
N ASN A 280 22.56 -17.75 10.91
CA ASN A 280 21.99 -19.07 10.69
C ASN A 280 20.57 -19.17 11.27
N ILE A 281 19.62 -19.75 10.53
CA ILE A 281 18.26 -19.96 11.02
C ILE A 281 18.26 -21.05 12.10
N VAL A 282 17.71 -20.74 13.27
CA VAL A 282 17.48 -21.73 14.34
C VAL A 282 16.01 -22.13 14.48
N SER A 283 15.07 -21.25 14.07
CA SER A 283 13.64 -21.58 13.99
C SER A 283 12.90 -20.68 12.99
N ARG A 284 11.71 -21.15 12.59
CA ARG A 284 10.75 -20.42 11.74
C ARG A 284 9.35 -20.55 12.33
N GLY A 285 8.80 -19.42 12.74
CA GLY A 285 7.38 -19.25 13.06
C GLY A 285 6.59 -18.80 11.82
N THR A 286 5.35 -19.24 11.70
CA THR A 286 4.38 -18.71 10.73
C THR A 286 3.08 -18.38 11.47
N ALA A 287 2.53 -17.19 11.23
CA ALA A 287 1.39 -16.67 11.98
C ALA A 287 0.27 -16.14 11.06
N ILE A 288 -0.99 -16.43 11.41
CA ILE A 288 -2.12 -15.58 11.02
C ILE A 288 -2.38 -14.63 12.19
N VAL A 289 -2.42 -13.34 11.90
CA VAL A 289 -2.81 -12.31 12.89
C VAL A 289 -4.21 -11.80 12.60
N ARG A 290 -4.97 -11.48 13.65
CA ARG A 290 -6.33 -10.97 13.51
C ARG A 290 -6.34 -9.65 12.73
N ALA A 291 -7.45 -9.38 12.06
CA ALA A 291 -7.68 -8.07 11.48
C ALA A 291 -7.86 -7.03 12.60
N PRO A 292 -7.29 -5.83 12.48
CA PRO A 292 -7.58 -4.74 13.41
C PRO A 292 -9.07 -4.38 13.38
N LYS A 293 -9.59 -3.86 14.50
CA LYS A 293 -10.97 -3.38 14.65
C LYS A 293 -11.20 -2.20 13.70
N SER A 294 -11.70 -2.50 12.51
CA SER A 294 -11.72 -1.57 11.37
C SER A 294 -13.06 -0.85 11.19
N ALA A 295 -13.01 0.35 10.58
CA ALA A 295 -14.18 1.12 10.19
C ALA A 295 -14.06 1.65 8.75
N PHE A 296 -14.98 1.25 7.87
CA PHE A 296 -15.05 1.74 6.49
C PHE A 296 -16.00 2.92 6.38
N VAL A 297 -15.49 4.08 5.94
CA VAL A 297 -16.28 5.31 5.80
C VAL A 297 -16.42 5.77 4.36
N TYR A 298 -17.60 6.23 4.01
CA TYR A 298 -17.94 6.64 2.65
C TYR A 298 -18.22 8.16 2.59
N PRO A 299 -17.50 8.93 1.76
CA PRO A 299 -17.65 10.37 1.69
C PRO A 299 -18.95 10.81 1.02
N GLY A 300 -19.38 12.03 1.37
CA GLY A 300 -20.56 12.68 0.81
C GLY A 300 -20.29 13.44 -0.49
N GLN A 301 -21.23 14.30 -0.85
CA GLN A 301 -21.09 15.19 -2.01
C GLN A 301 -20.04 16.30 -1.74
N GLY A 302 -19.35 16.73 -2.80
CA GLY A 302 -18.32 17.78 -2.75
C GLY A 302 -16.96 17.33 -3.27
N ILE A 303 -16.71 16.02 -3.37
CA ILE A 303 -15.43 15.46 -3.86
C ILE A 303 -15.41 15.22 -5.37
N GLN A 304 -16.57 15.18 -6.03
CA GLN A 304 -16.71 14.73 -7.41
C GLN A 304 -15.83 15.52 -8.40
N LYS A 305 -15.18 14.80 -9.32
CA LYS A 305 -14.32 15.37 -10.37
C LYS A 305 -14.55 14.64 -11.70
N GLN A 306 -14.35 15.36 -12.81
CA GLN A 306 -14.31 14.75 -14.13
C GLN A 306 -13.24 13.66 -14.18
N GLY A 307 -13.56 12.52 -14.80
CA GLY A 307 -12.67 11.37 -14.94
C GLY A 307 -12.46 10.52 -13.68
N MET A 308 -13.13 10.83 -12.55
CA MET A 308 -12.86 10.17 -11.27
C MET A 308 -13.00 8.63 -11.35
N VAL A 309 -11.95 7.92 -10.93
CA VAL A 309 -11.90 6.44 -10.78
C VAL A 309 -12.22 5.67 -12.06
N LEU A 310 -12.07 6.31 -13.23
CA LEU A 310 -12.19 5.62 -14.52
C LEU A 310 -10.95 4.79 -14.87
N ASP A 311 -9.80 5.06 -14.24
CA ASP A 311 -8.56 4.30 -14.36
C ASP A 311 -8.65 2.91 -13.68
N GLU A 312 -9.35 2.81 -12.56
CA GLU A 312 -9.55 1.54 -11.84
C GLU A 312 -10.28 0.48 -12.70
N ARG A 313 -11.03 0.90 -13.73
CA ARG A 313 -11.67 0.01 -14.73
C ARG A 313 -10.67 -0.78 -15.58
N ALA A 314 -9.42 -0.30 -15.70
CA ALA A 314 -8.33 -1.02 -16.34
C ALA A 314 -7.59 -1.94 -15.34
N LYS A 315 -7.59 -1.58 -14.04
CA LYS A 315 -6.92 -2.30 -12.96
C LYS A 315 -7.72 -3.49 -12.43
N SER A 316 -9.06 -3.42 -12.44
CA SER A 316 -9.95 -4.41 -11.80
C SER A 316 -11.12 -4.83 -12.72
N PRO A 317 -11.26 -6.14 -13.02
CA PRO A 317 -12.45 -6.70 -13.65
C PRO A 317 -13.74 -6.41 -12.87
N ALA A 318 -13.73 -6.54 -11.54
CA ALA A 318 -14.89 -6.25 -10.68
C ALA A 318 -15.31 -4.77 -10.75
N ALA A 319 -14.36 -3.83 -10.70
CA ALA A 319 -14.66 -2.41 -10.90
C ALA A 319 -15.24 -2.15 -12.30
N ARG A 320 -14.72 -2.83 -13.33
CA ARG A 320 -15.20 -2.71 -14.72
C ARG A 320 -16.65 -3.19 -14.88
N ASP A 321 -17.04 -4.29 -14.24
CA ASP A 321 -18.42 -4.80 -14.23
C ASP A 321 -19.38 -3.77 -13.61
N VAL A 322 -19.04 -3.23 -12.43
CA VAL A 322 -19.82 -2.18 -11.76
C VAL A 322 -20.10 -1.01 -12.71
N TRP A 323 -19.07 -0.47 -13.36
CA TRP A 323 -19.23 0.65 -14.29
C TRP A 323 -20.10 0.29 -15.50
N GLN A 324 -20.02 -0.94 -16.01
CA GLN A 324 -20.87 -1.40 -17.12
C GLN A 324 -22.34 -1.55 -16.71
N ARG A 325 -22.61 -2.15 -15.55
CA ARG A 325 -23.96 -2.33 -14.99
C ARG A 325 -24.60 -1.01 -14.62
N ALA A 326 -23.84 -0.11 -13.98
CA ALA A 326 -24.30 1.24 -13.66
C ALA A 326 -24.71 2.01 -14.92
N ASP A 327 -23.86 2.02 -15.96
CA ASP A 327 -24.13 2.72 -17.21
C ASP A 327 -25.27 2.09 -18.01
N LYS A 328 -25.43 0.77 -17.96
CA LYS A 328 -26.60 0.07 -18.50
C LYS A 328 -27.89 0.57 -17.83
N VAL A 329 -27.96 0.57 -16.50
CA VAL A 329 -29.17 0.97 -15.77
C VAL A 329 -29.48 2.46 -15.92
N THR A 330 -28.47 3.35 -15.91
CA THR A 330 -28.76 4.77 -16.17
C THR A 330 -29.28 4.99 -17.59
N ARG A 331 -28.81 4.24 -18.59
CA ARG A 331 -29.33 4.34 -19.96
C ARG A 331 -30.75 3.80 -20.07
N GLU A 332 -30.99 2.60 -19.56
CA GLU A 332 -32.27 1.89 -19.69
C GLU A 332 -33.40 2.54 -18.88
N LYS A 333 -33.12 3.04 -17.67
CA LYS A 333 -34.14 3.58 -16.75
C LYS A 333 -34.15 5.10 -16.66
N LEU A 334 -32.99 5.74 -16.68
CA LEU A 334 -32.86 7.19 -16.46
C LEU A 334 -32.62 8.00 -17.75
N GLY A 335 -32.39 7.33 -18.88
CA GLY A 335 -32.20 7.95 -20.19
C GLY A 335 -30.82 8.59 -20.42
N PHE A 336 -29.77 8.20 -19.66
CA PHE A 336 -28.43 8.76 -19.86
C PHE A 336 -27.27 7.80 -19.55
N SER A 337 -26.08 8.08 -20.08
CA SER A 337 -24.84 7.34 -19.77
C SER A 337 -24.08 8.00 -18.61
N ILE A 338 -24.05 7.37 -17.42
CA ILE A 338 -23.22 7.85 -16.30
C ILE A 338 -21.73 7.87 -16.66
N LEU A 339 -21.25 6.93 -17.48
CA LEU A 339 -19.87 6.93 -17.97
C LEU A 339 -19.55 8.19 -18.77
N ALA A 340 -20.46 8.64 -19.64
CA ALA A 340 -20.29 9.90 -20.38
C ALA A 340 -20.33 11.13 -19.45
N VAL A 341 -21.24 11.14 -18.46
CA VAL A 341 -21.33 12.23 -17.48
C VAL A 341 -20.04 12.36 -16.65
N VAL A 342 -19.46 11.25 -16.20
CA VAL A 342 -18.21 11.25 -15.42
C VAL A 342 -16.99 11.56 -16.29
N ARG A 343 -16.89 10.98 -17.50
CA ARG A 343 -15.76 11.18 -18.41
C ARG A 343 -15.71 12.59 -19.00
N ASP A 344 -16.83 13.09 -19.50
CA ASP A 344 -16.87 14.29 -20.34
C ASP A 344 -17.38 15.53 -19.60
N ASN A 345 -18.06 15.35 -18.45
CA ASN A 345 -18.74 16.40 -17.68
C ASN A 345 -19.50 17.42 -18.57
N PRO A 346 -20.43 16.96 -19.45
CA PRO A 346 -21.13 17.82 -20.38
C PRO A 346 -21.94 18.89 -19.64
N LYS A 347 -22.13 20.07 -20.25
CA LYS A 347 -22.89 21.20 -19.66
C LYS A 347 -24.40 21.08 -19.81
N GLU A 348 -24.85 20.30 -20.79
CA GLU A 348 -26.26 20.08 -21.11
C GLU A 348 -26.48 18.63 -21.55
N LEU A 349 -27.64 18.07 -21.20
CA LEU A 349 -28.05 16.70 -21.51
C LEU A 349 -29.58 16.62 -21.43
N THR A 350 -30.20 15.95 -22.38
CA THR A 350 -31.63 15.60 -22.29
C THR A 350 -31.75 14.12 -21.96
N ALA A 351 -32.46 13.80 -20.88
CA ALA A 351 -32.70 12.44 -20.41
C ALA A 351 -34.17 12.28 -20.02
N ASN A 352 -34.83 11.23 -20.50
CA ASN A 352 -36.28 10.98 -20.33
C ASN A 352 -37.18 12.21 -20.62
N GLY A 353 -36.83 13.01 -21.63
CA GLY A 353 -37.58 14.22 -22.02
C GLY A 353 -37.31 15.47 -21.18
N VAL A 354 -36.46 15.38 -20.14
CA VAL A 354 -36.04 16.52 -19.31
C VAL A 354 -34.64 16.97 -19.70
N THR A 355 -34.48 18.25 -20.03
CA THR A 355 -33.18 18.86 -20.34
C THR A 355 -32.55 19.44 -19.08
N TYR A 356 -31.42 18.88 -18.65
CA TYR A 356 -30.62 19.35 -17.54
C TYR A 356 -29.50 20.26 -18.05
N ARG A 357 -29.21 21.35 -17.32
CA ARG A 357 -28.19 22.35 -17.67
C ARG A 357 -27.41 22.79 -16.44
N HIS A 358 -26.09 22.90 -16.54
CA HIS A 358 -25.23 23.48 -15.51
C HIS A 358 -24.00 24.17 -16.13
N PRO A 359 -23.65 25.41 -15.73
CA PRO A 359 -22.58 26.19 -16.37
C PRO A 359 -21.21 25.52 -16.30
N ASP A 360 -20.93 24.79 -15.22
CA ASP A 360 -19.65 24.13 -14.95
C ASP A 360 -19.68 22.61 -15.23
N GLY A 361 -20.71 22.13 -15.94
CA GLY A 361 -20.91 20.71 -16.24
C GLY A 361 -21.85 20.01 -15.24
N LEU A 362 -22.58 19.01 -15.74
CA LEU A 362 -23.67 18.32 -15.06
C LEU A 362 -23.24 17.45 -13.88
N LEU A 363 -21.96 17.09 -13.76
CA LEU A 363 -21.45 16.36 -12.59
C LEU A 363 -21.63 17.15 -11.29
N ASN A 364 -21.84 18.47 -11.37
CA ASN A 364 -22.13 19.35 -10.24
C ASN A 364 -23.63 19.42 -9.86
N LEU A 365 -24.54 18.88 -10.68
CA LEU A 365 -25.95 18.78 -10.32
C LEU A 365 -26.19 17.55 -9.46
N THR A 366 -26.81 17.77 -8.31
CA THR A 366 -27.08 16.80 -7.24
C THR A 366 -27.48 15.41 -7.73
N GLN A 367 -28.46 15.29 -8.62
CA GLN A 367 -28.96 14.01 -9.13
C GLN A 367 -27.91 13.21 -9.93
N PHE A 368 -26.99 13.87 -10.64
CA PHE A 368 -25.89 13.21 -11.34
C PHE A 368 -24.70 12.98 -10.41
N THR A 369 -24.37 13.94 -9.54
CA THR A 369 -23.34 13.80 -8.50
C THR A 369 -23.58 12.55 -7.64
N GLN A 370 -24.82 12.35 -7.18
CA GLN A 370 -25.15 11.26 -6.27
C GLN A 370 -25.00 9.89 -6.94
N VAL A 371 -25.47 9.73 -8.19
CA VAL A 371 -25.28 8.51 -8.97
C VAL A 371 -23.80 8.25 -9.27
N ALA A 372 -23.04 9.29 -9.62
CA ALA A 372 -21.62 9.15 -9.93
C ALA A 372 -20.80 8.68 -8.73
N LEU A 373 -21.04 9.25 -7.54
CA LEU A 373 -20.36 8.85 -6.31
C LEU A 373 -20.79 7.46 -5.82
N ALA A 374 -22.06 7.07 -6.01
CA ALA A 374 -22.51 5.70 -5.74
C ALA A 374 -21.80 4.67 -6.63
N THR A 375 -21.68 4.95 -7.94
CA THR A 375 -20.94 4.07 -8.87
C THR A 375 -19.46 3.94 -8.50
N VAL A 376 -18.81 5.05 -8.10
CA VAL A 376 -17.42 5.02 -7.60
C VAL A 376 -17.29 4.16 -6.35
N ALA A 377 -18.17 4.36 -5.35
CA ALA A 377 -18.15 3.58 -4.12
C ALA A 377 -18.30 2.07 -4.38
N PHE A 378 -19.22 1.67 -5.27
CA PHE A 378 -19.32 0.27 -5.69
C PHE A 378 -18.06 -0.22 -6.40
N ALA A 379 -17.46 0.56 -7.30
CA ALA A 379 -16.31 0.13 -8.07
C ALA A 379 -15.09 -0.14 -7.15
N GLN A 380 -14.83 0.78 -6.22
CA GLN A 380 -13.75 0.64 -5.25
C GLN A 380 -14.02 -0.50 -4.24
N THR A 381 -15.25 -0.65 -3.76
CA THR A 381 -15.61 -1.75 -2.83
C THR A 381 -15.58 -3.12 -3.51
N ALA A 382 -16.00 -3.20 -4.77
CA ALA A 382 -15.92 -4.43 -5.56
C ALA A 382 -14.45 -4.83 -5.82
N ARG A 383 -13.57 -3.85 -6.01
CA ARG A 383 -12.11 -4.07 -6.11
C ARG A 383 -11.48 -4.49 -4.79
N LEU A 384 -11.86 -3.89 -3.67
CA LEU A 384 -11.45 -4.33 -2.32
C LEU A 384 -11.83 -5.81 -2.12
N ARG A 385 -13.05 -6.21 -2.51
CA ARG A 385 -13.51 -7.62 -2.46
C ARG A 385 -12.75 -8.58 -3.36
N GLU A 386 -12.52 -8.19 -4.61
CA GLU A 386 -11.74 -8.98 -5.56
C GLU A 386 -10.33 -9.27 -5.01
N ALA A 387 -9.74 -8.28 -4.33
CA ALA A 387 -8.49 -8.44 -3.59
C ALA A 387 -8.61 -9.27 -2.30
N GLY A 388 -9.77 -9.21 -1.61
CA GLY A 388 -9.95 -9.71 -0.24
C GLY A 388 -9.43 -8.73 0.82
N ALA A 389 -9.50 -7.42 0.55
CA ALA A 389 -9.06 -6.32 1.41
C ALA A 389 -10.21 -5.59 2.13
N ASP A 390 -11.48 -5.99 1.92
CA ASP A 390 -12.59 -5.53 2.77
C ASP A 390 -12.66 -6.39 4.03
N ILE A 391 -12.01 -5.91 5.11
CA ILE A 391 -12.04 -6.55 6.43
C ILE A 391 -13.49 -6.76 6.87
N TRP A 392 -13.83 -7.99 7.25
CA TRP A 392 -15.17 -8.38 7.68
C TRP A 392 -15.13 -9.34 8.87
N PRO A 393 -15.85 -9.07 9.97
CA PRO A 393 -16.74 -7.92 10.19
C PRO A 393 -15.96 -6.62 10.46
N ALA A 394 -16.52 -5.50 9.99
CA ALA A 394 -16.04 -4.16 10.30
C ALA A 394 -17.21 -3.21 10.56
N TYR A 395 -16.96 -2.12 11.29
CA TYR A 395 -17.91 -1.02 11.39
C TYR A 395 -18.01 -0.28 10.05
N PHE A 396 -19.14 0.37 9.78
CA PHE A 396 -19.24 1.25 8.62
C PHE A 396 -20.20 2.40 8.83
N ALA A 397 -19.83 3.53 8.23
CA ALA A 397 -20.60 4.76 8.25
C ALA A 397 -20.45 5.47 6.90
N GLY A 398 -21.24 6.51 6.66
CA GLY A 398 -20.99 7.34 5.50
C GLY A 398 -21.67 8.69 5.60
N HIS A 399 -20.99 9.74 5.15
CA HIS A 399 -21.43 11.11 5.36
C HIS A 399 -22.52 11.48 4.35
N SER A 400 -23.73 11.76 4.82
CA SER A 400 -24.90 12.07 3.96
C SER A 400 -25.13 11.01 2.87
N LEU A 401 -24.91 11.34 1.59
CA LEU A 401 -24.97 10.37 0.49
C LEU A 401 -24.14 9.10 0.77
N GLY A 402 -22.98 9.26 1.40
CA GLY A 402 -22.08 8.15 1.72
C GLY A 402 -22.75 7.04 2.53
N GLU A 403 -23.78 7.32 3.31
CA GLU A 403 -24.55 6.32 4.07
C GLU A 403 -25.22 5.30 3.16
N TYR A 404 -25.82 5.78 2.06
CA TYR A 404 -26.39 4.92 1.02
C TYR A 404 -25.30 4.09 0.37
N ASN A 405 -24.15 4.70 0.08
CA ASN A 405 -22.99 4.01 -0.50
C ASN A 405 -22.46 2.91 0.43
N ALA A 406 -22.33 3.18 1.73
CA ALA A 406 -21.88 2.21 2.72
C ALA A 406 -22.85 1.02 2.85
N LEU A 407 -24.15 1.28 2.99
CA LEU A 407 -25.18 0.23 3.06
C LEU A 407 -25.24 -0.61 1.77
N SER A 408 -25.15 0.03 0.62
CA SER A 408 -25.31 -0.64 -0.68
C SER A 408 -24.04 -1.38 -1.11
N SER A 409 -22.88 -0.73 -1.10
CA SER A 409 -21.62 -1.32 -1.54
C SER A 409 -20.94 -2.15 -0.43
N PHE A 410 -20.79 -1.64 0.79
CA PHE A 410 -20.09 -2.34 1.88
C PHE A 410 -20.95 -3.39 2.57
N ALA A 411 -22.15 -3.05 3.03
CA ALA A 411 -23.02 -4.03 3.69
C ALA A 411 -23.73 -4.97 2.69
N GLY A 412 -23.80 -4.60 1.40
CA GLY A 412 -24.43 -5.39 0.34
C GLY A 412 -25.96 -5.44 0.42
N VAL A 413 -26.59 -4.60 1.25
CA VAL A 413 -28.05 -4.69 1.54
C VAL A 413 -28.94 -4.01 0.50
N ILE A 414 -28.37 -3.22 -0.42
CA ILE A 414 -29.09 -2.60 -1.54
C ILE A 414 -28.26 -2.82 -2.81
N PRO A 415 -28.80 -3.49 -3.86
CA PRO A 415 -28.10 -3.70 -5.14
C PRO A 415 -27.73 -2.38 -5.83
N LEU A 416 -26.65 -2.43 -6.63
CA LEU A 416 -26.15 -1.32 -7.45
C LEU A 416 -27.27 -0.65 -8.26
N GLU A 417 -28.06 -1.46 -8.95
CA GLU A 417 -29.14 -1.02 -9.83
C GLU A 417 -30.22 -0.25 -9.05
N THR A 418 -30.58 -0.76 -7.87
CA THR A 418 -31.57 -0.16 -6.97
C THR A 418 -31.07 1.14 -6.36
N VAL A 419 -29.82 1.19 -5.88
CA VAL A 419 -29.29 2.41 -5.26
C VAL A 419 -29.11 3.53 -6.27
N ILE A 420 -28.73 3.22 -7.53
CA ILE A 420 -28.61 4.21 -8.61
C ILE A 420 -29.93 4.94 -8.84
N GLU A 421 -31.03 4.20 -8.97
CA GLU A 421 -32.37 4.80 -9.07
C GLU A 421 -32.70 5.62 -7.81
N LEU A 422 -32.44 5.05 -6.64
CA LEU A 422 -32.80 5.66 -5.37
C LEU A 422 -32.07 6.99 -5.11
N VAL A 423 -30.77 7.07 -5.37
CA VAL A 423 -29.99 8.30 -5.16
C VAL A 423 -30.24 9.35 -6.25
N PHE A 424 -30.59 8.92 -7.48
CA PHE A 424 -31.09 9.85 -8.51
C PHE A 424 -32.43 10.47 -8.10
N HIS A 425 -33.36 9.65 -7.60
CA HIS A 425 -34.64 10.13 -7.05
C HIS A 425 -34.42 11.04 -5.84
N ARG A 426 -33.55 10.66 -4.88
CA ARG A 426 -33.17 11.50 -3.73
C ARG A 426 -32.70 12.89 -4.18
N GLY A 427 -31.75 12.94 -5.11
CA GLY A 427 -31.25 14.21 -5.67
C GLY A 427 -32.32 15.04 -6.38
N SER A 428 -33.23 14.39 -7.11
CA SER A 428 -34.35 15.06 -7.81
C SER A 428 -35.40 15.62 -6.84
N THR A 429 -35.81 14.85 -5.83
CA THR A 429 -36.75 15.28 -4.79
C THR A 429 -36.19 16.49 -4.02
N MET A 430 -34.91 16.43 -3.62
CA MET A 430 -34.22 17.56 -2.97
C MET A 430 -34.17 18.81 -3.86
N HIS A 431 -34.09 18.66 -5.19
CA HIS A 431 -34.05 19.77 -6.13
C HIS A 431 -35.43 20.44 -6.32
N HIS A 432 -36.52 19.66 -6.37
CA HIS A 432 -37.89 20.15 -6.61
C HIS A 432 -38.57 20.78 -5.38
N LEU A 433 -38.19 20.38 -4.16
CA LEU A 433 -38.76 20.92 -2.92
C LEU A 433 -38.43 22.42 -2.68
N ILE A 434 -37.45 22.97 -3.40
CA ILE A 434 -36.97 24.34 -3.22
C ILE A 434 -37.46 25.22 -4.38
N PRO A 435 -38.19 26.33 -4.10
CA PRO A 435 -38.56 27.31 -5.12
C PRO A 435 -37.33 27.91 -5.82
N ARG A 436 -37.42 28.05 -7.14
CA ARG A 436 -36.36 28.56 -8.03
C ARG A 436 -36.88 29.69 -8.91
N ASP A 437 -36.00 30.62 -9.28
CA ASP A 437 -36.30 31.69 -10.22
C ASP A 437 -36.34 31.18 -11.68
N ALA A 438 -36.67 32.06 -12.63
CA ALA A 438 -36.71 31.74 -14.06
C ALA A 438 -35.34 31.32 -14.66
N ASN A 439 -34.25 31.50 -13.93
CA ASN A 439 -32.89 31.07 -14.29
C ASN A 439 -32.47 29.80 -13.54
N GLY A 440 -33.39 29.14 -12.83
CA GLY A 440 -33.16 27.93 -12.03
C GLY A 440 -32.49 28.18 -10.67
N ARG A 441 -32.29 29.43 -10.24
CA ARG A 441 -31.54 29.79 -9.02
C ARG A 441 -32.46 29.76 -7.79
N SER A 442 -31.96 29.22 -6.69
CA SER A 442 -32.62 29.31 -5.38
C SER A 442 -32.17 30.52 -4.56
N ASN A 443 -32.96 30.89 -3.54
CA ASN A 443 -32.57 31.85 -2.49
C ASN A 443 -31.65 31.24 -1.40
N TYR A 444 -31.20 29.99 -1.55
CA TYR A 444 -30.49 29.25 -0.50
C TYR A 444 -29.06 28.91 -0.90
N ARG A 445 -28.15 28.86 0.07
CA ARG A 445 -26.76 28.40 -0.09
C ARG A 445 -26.34 27.64 1.17
N MET A 446 -25.08 27.20 1.18
CA MET A 446 -24.42 26.64 2.36
C MET A 446 -23.04 27.27 2.53
N GLY A 447 -22.55 27.35 3.76
CA GLY A 447 -21.19 27.79 4.08
C GLY A 447 -20.57 26.97 5.22
N ALA A 448 -19.25 26.86 5.21
CA ALA A 448 -18.47 26.28 6.30
C ALA A 448 -18.13 27.37 7.33
N LEU A 449 -18.48 27.11 8.60
CA LEU A 449 -18.23 27.93 9.77
C LEU A 449 -17.15 27.28 10.65
N ARG A 450 -16.22 28.09 11.18
CA ARG A 450 -15.09 27.68 12.03
C ARG A 450 -15.12 28.46 13.37
N PRO A 451 -15.90 28.02 14.37
CA PRO A 451 -16.22 28.83 15.54
C PRO A 451 -15.02 29.06 16.48
N ASN A 452 -14.04 28.16 16.49
CA ASN A 452 -12.76 28.37 17.16
C ASN A 452 -11.99 29.62 16.70
N GLN A 453 -12.27 30.18 15.52
CA GLN A 453 -11.63 31.41 15.03
C GLN A 453 -12.21 32.68 15.67
N PHE A 454 -13.26 32.58 16.48
CA PHE A 454 -13.86 33.70 17.21
C PHE A 454 -14.30 33.33 18.64
N GLY A 455 -13.60 32.36 19.25
CA GLY A 455 -13.77 32.02 20.67
C GLY A 455 -15.05 31.26 21.03
N VAL A 456 -15.75 30.65 20.06
CA VAL A 456 -16.93 29.80 20.33
C VAL A 456 -16.53 28.32 20.24
N GLY A 457 -16.82 27.57 21.29
CA GLY A 457 -16.64 26.11 21.36
C GLY A 457 -17.80 25.32 20.74
N ASP A 458 -17.75 23.99 20.84
CA ASP A 458 -18.80 23.10 20.34
C ASP A 458 -20.14 23.39 21.02
N ASP A 459 -20.15 23.42 22.36
CA ASP A 459 -21.34 23.63 23.22
C ASP A 459 -22.09 24.97 23.00
N GLY A 460 -21.52 25.91 22.25
CA GLY A 460 -22.12 27.23 21.99
C GLY A 460 -22.33 27.56 20.51
N VAL A 461 -21.97 26.67 19.58
CA VAL A 461 -22.06 26.95 18.14
C VAL A 461 -23.51 27.00 17.65
N ARG A 462 -24.40 26.19 18.24
CA ARG A 462 -25.82 26.14 17.89
C ARG A 462 -26.52 27.43 18.29
N GLU A 463 -26.39 27.81 19.55
CA GLU A 463 -26.92 29.03 20.16
C GLU A 463 -26.38 30.26 19.42
N TYR A 464 -25.12 30.21 18.98
CA TYR A 464 -24.54 31.24 18.13
C TYR A 464 -25.29 31.38 16.79
N VAL A 465 -25.42 30.30 16.01
CA VAL A 465 -26.10 30.34 14.70
C VAL A 465 -27.58 30.72 14.86
N GLU A 466 -28.27 30.21 15.88
CA GLU A 466 -29.66 30.58 16.21
C GLU A 466 -29.80 32.06 16.60
N SER A 467 -28.83 32.63 17.33
CA SER A 467 -28.84 34.06 17.67
C SER A 467 -28.74 34.95 16.43
N VAL A 468 -27.92 34.56 15.44
CA VAL A 468 -27.79 35.27 14.16
C VAL A 468 -29.04 35.11 13.31
N ALA A 469 -29.63 33.91 13.26
CA ALA A 469 -30.92 33.67 12.58
C ALA A 469 -32.01 34.60 13.14
N LYS A 470 -32.14 34.63 14.48
CA LYS A 470 -33.12 35.47 15.19
C LYS A 470 -32.87 36.97 14.99
N ALA A 471 -31.62 37.42 15.00
CA ALA A 471 -31.27 38.82 14.83
C ALA A 471 -31.44 39.33 13.38
N SER A 472 -31.26 38.45 12.40
CA SER A 472 -31.45 38.77 10.97
C SER A 472 -32.89 38.57 10.49
N GLY A 473 -33.70 37.76 11.19
CA GLY A 473 -35.02 37.32 10.72
C GLY A 473 -34.97 36.30 9.58
N GLU A 474 -33.77 35.80 9.26
CA GLU A 474 -33.50 34.95 8.11
C GLU A 474 -33.27 33.49 8.53
N PHE A 475 -33.50 32.56 7.61
CA PHE A 475 -33.28 31.14 7.87
C PHE A 475 -31.78 30.79 7.86
N LEU A 476 -31.30 30.24 8.97
CA LEU A 476 -29.98 29.63 9.14
C LEU A 476 -30.12 28.37 10.03
N GLN A 477 -29.51 27.26 9.64
CA GLN A 477 -29.40 26.05 10.45
C GLN A 477 -28.05 25.36 10.24
N ILE A 478 -27.50 24.77 11.31
CA ILE A 478 -26.37 23.84 11.20
C ILE A 478 -26.89 22.55 10.59
N VAL A 479 -26.24 22.08 9.52
CA VAL A 479 -26.68 20.96 8.69
C VAL A 479 -25.66 19.81 8.65
N ASN A 480 -24.39 20.08 8.96
CA ASN A 480 -23.39 19.04 9.21
C ASN A 480 -22.48 19.45 10.37
N TYR A 481 -22.44 18.61 11.39
CA TYR A 481 -21.52 18.67 12.53
C TYR A 481 -20.28 17.86 12.15
N ASN A 482 -19.23 18.48 11.61
CA ASN A 482 -18.13 17.75 10.95
C ASN A 482 -16.86 17.56 11.80
N LEU A 483 -16.49 18.53 12.64
CA LEU A 483 -15.31 18.46 13.51
C LEU A 483 -15.49 19.38 14.73
N ALA A 484 -15.41 18.81 15.93
CA ALA A 484 -15.72 19.48 17.20
C ALA A 484 -14.91 20.78 17.37
N GLY A 485 -15.62 21.87 17.67
CA GLY A 485 -15.10 23.24 17.79
C GLY A 485 -14.55 23.87 16.50
N GLN A 486 -14.34 23.12 15.40
CA GLN A 486 -13.53 23.59 14.27
C GLN A 486 -14.25 23.69 12.92
N GLN A 487 -15.25 22.85 12.63
CA GLN A 487 -15.87 22.82 11.30
C GLN A 487 -17.34 22.37 11.34
N TYR A 488 -18.22 23.28 10.97
CA TYR A 488 -19.67 23.07 10.87
C TYR A 488 -20.14 23.58 9.51
N ALA A 489 -21.06 22.88 8.87
CA ALA A 489 -21.76 23.40 7.69
C ALA A 489 -23.06 24.06 8.13
N VAL A 490 -23.30 25.29 7.66
CA VAL A 490 -24.52 26.06 7.92
C VAL A 490 -25.22 26.33 6.60
N ALA A 491 -26.45 25.85 6.47
CA ALA A 491 -27.32 26.19 5.34
C ALA A 491 -28.22 27.37 5.72
N GLY A 492 -28.57 28.19 4.74
CA GLY A 492 -29.42 29.35 4.99
C GLY A 492 -29.86 30.07 3.72
N THR A 493 -30.67 31.11 3.89
CA THR A 493 -30.90 32.07 2.79
C THR A 493 -29.61 32.82 2.47
N ILE A 494 -29.52 33.37 1.26
CA ILE A 494 -28.38 34.20 0.85
C ILE A 494 -28.22 35.41 1.79
N ALA A 495 -29.34 36.00 2.24
CA ALA A 495 -29.34 37.09 3.21
C ALA A 495 -28.88 36.64 4.61
N GLY A 496 -29.39 35.52 5.13
CA GLY A 496 -28.95 34.95 6.41
C GLY A 496 -27.47 34.61 6.43
N LEU A 497 -26.95 33.96 5.38
CA LEU A 497 -25.53 33.62 5.28
C LEU A 497 -24.63 34.85 5.13
N LYS A 498 -25.15 35.94 4.53
CA LYS A 498 -24.46 37.25 4.51
C LYS A 498 -24.41 37.87 5.91
N ALA A 499 -25.49 37.78 6.69
CA ALA A 499 -25.52 38.23 8.08
C ALA A 499 -24.55 37.41 8.96
N LEU A 500 -24.55 36.08 8.83
CA LEU A 500 -23.60 35.19 9.52
C LEU A 500 -22.16 35.50 9.16
N LYS A 501 -21.85 35.70 7.86
CA LYS A 501 -20.50 36.10 7.43
C LYS A 501 -20.08 37.43 8.04
N ALA A 502 -20.99 38.42 8.11
CA ALA A 502 -20.69 39.74 8.66
C ALA A 502 -20.45 39.70 10.18
N ASP A 503 -21.31 39.00 10.94
CA ASP A 503 -21.13 38.88 12.39
C ASP A 503 -19.91 38.01 12.74
N ALA A 504 -19.68 36.90 12.04
CA ALA A 504 -18.48 36.09 12.23
C ALA A 504 -17.21 36.89 11.91
N ALA A 505 -17.19 37.71 10.85
CA ALA A 505 -16.06 38.58 10.54
C ALA A 505 -15.82 39.66 11.61
N ARG A 506 -16.89 40.24 12.18
CA ARG A 506 -16.81 41.17 13.32
C ARG A 506 -16.18 40.50 14.53
N ARG A 507 -16.68 39.34 14.94
CA ARG A 507 -16.14 38.59 16.09
C ARG A 507 -14.71 38.10 15.87
N VAL A 508 -14.35 37.72 14.64
CA VAL A 508 -12.96 37.39 14.26
C VAL A 508 -12.04 38.59 14.46
N ALA A 509 -12.48 39.81 14.11
CA ALA A 509 -11.70 41.03 14.33
C ALA A 509 -11.58 41.41 15.83
N GLU A 510 -12.62 41.12 16.62
CA GLU A 510 -12.61 41.29 18.09
C GLU A 510 -11.72 40.25 18.79
N TYR A 511 -11.66 39.02 18.27
CA TYR A 511 -10.92 37.88 18.86
C TYR A 511 -9.47 37.73 18.34
N GLY A 512 -9.15 38.26 17.15
CA GLY A 512 -7.84 38.14 16.50
C GLY A 512 -7.63 36.85 15.69
N GLY A 513 -8.70 36.19 15.23
CA GLY A 513 -8.63 34.91 14.51
C GLY A 513 -8.43 35.02 12.98
N LYS A 514 -8.46 33.86 12.29
CA LYS A 514 -8.49 33.79 10.82
C LYS A 514 -9.93 33.86 10.28
N PRO A 515 -10.16 34.12 8.98
CA PRO A 515 -11.51 34.14 8.40
C PRO A 515 -12.32 32.88 8.72
N ALA A 516 -13.43 33.06 9.45
CA ALA A 516 -14.18 31.97 10.06
C ALA A 516 -15.33 31.42 9.21
N PHE A 517 -15.69 32.07 8.09
CA PHE A 517 -16.82 31.66 7.26
C PHE A 517 -16.49 31.71 5.76
N MET A 518 -16.80 30.62 5.05
CA MET A 518 -16.62 30.48 3.61
C MET A 518 -17.87 29.85 2.97
N LEU A 519 -18.34 30.38 1.84
CA LEU A 519 -19.45 29.77 1.10
C LEU A 519 -18.96 28.50 0.37
N VAL A 520 -19.79 27.46 0.34
CA VAL A 520 -19.51 26.24 -0.42
C VAL A 520 -19.99 26.43 -1.87
N PRO A 521 -19.11 26.30 -2.89
CA PRO A 521 -19.51 26.41 -4.30
C PRO A 521 -20.52 25.33 -4.72
N GLY A 522 -21.32 25.62 -5.75
CA GLY A 522 -22.23 24.66 -6.39
C GLY A 522 -23.47 24.23 -5.60
N ILE A 523 -23.52 24.43 -4.27
CA ILE A 523 -24.64 23.97 -3.44
C ILE A 523 -25.70 25.05 -3.28
N ASP A 524 -26.90 24.78 -3.79
CA ASP A 524 -28.04 25.70 -3.82
C ASP A 524 -29.33 25.17 -3.16
N VAL A 525 -29.26 24.03 -2.47
CA VAL A 525 -30.36 23.46 -1.68
C VAL A 525 -29.93 23.39 -0.21
N PRO A 526 -30.79 23.76 0.76
CA PRO A 526 -30.49 23.65 2.18
C PRO A 526 -30.73 22.19 2.66
N PHE A 527 -29.85 21.29 2.23
CA PHE A 527 -29.85 19.88 2.63
C PHE A 527 -29.81 19.70 4.16
N HIS A 528 -30.30 18.58 4.69
CA HIS A 528 -30.22 18.24 6.12
C HIS A 528 -30.89 19.25 7.06
N SER A 529 -31.85 20.02 6.54
CA SER A 529 -32.50 21.12 7.26
C SER A 529 -34.02 20.91 7.35
N THR A 530 -34.65 21.60 8.30
CA THR A 530 -36.09 21.42 8.57
C THR A 530 -36.99 21.79 7.39
N LEU A 531 -36.51 22.58 6.43
CA LEU A 531 -37.23 22.93 5.20
C LEU A 531 -37.58 21.72 4.34
N LEU A 532 -36.75 20.67 4.37
CA LEU A 532 -36.94 19.47 3.53
C LEU A 532 -37.86 18.42 4.16
N ARG A 533 -38.31 18.59 5.40
CA ARG A 533 -39.19 17.64 6.11
C ARG A 533 -40.49 17.32 5.36
N LYS A 534 -40.99 18.24 4.53
CA LYS A 534 -42.19 18.04 3.70
C LYS A 534 -42.05 16.95 2.64
N GLY A 535 -40.83 16.64 2.19
CA GLY A 535 -40.58 15.58 1.22
C GLY A 535 -40.30 14.20 1.83
N VAL A 536 -40.23 14.10 3.16
CA VAL A 536 -39.92 12.84 3.85
C VAL A 536 -40.93 11.73 3.51
N PRO A 537 -42.27 11.97 3.49
CA PRO A 537 -43.23 10.93 3.12
C PRO A 537 -43.03 10.41 1.69
N GLU A 538 -42.90 11.29 0.69
CA GLU A 538 -42.70 10.89 -0.72
C GLU A 538 -41.42 10.05 -0.90
N PHE A 539 -40.32 10.47 -0.27
CA PHE A 539 -39.06 9.74 -0.34
C PHE A 539 -39.09 8.43 0.46
N ARG A 540 -39.87 8.36 1.56
CA ARG A 540 -40.11 7.14 2.34
C ARG A 540 -40.89 6.10 1.54
N ASP A 541 -41.97 6.51 0.87
CA ASP A 541 -42.75 5.61 0.00
C ASP A 541 -41.88 5.05 -1.14
N LYS A 542 -40.97 5.89 -1.66
CA LYS A 542 -39.99 5.47 -2.67
C LYS A 542 -38.91 4.52 -2.13
N LEU A 543 -38.47 4.68 -0.88
CA LEU A 543 -37.61 3.73 -0.17
C LEU A 543 -38.33 2.38 0.01
N ASP A 544 -39.53 2.37 0.59
CA ASP A 544 -40.29 1.14 0.82
C ASP A 544 -40.62 0.39 -0.50
N ALA A 545 -40.81 1.12 -1.61
CA ALA A 545 -41.04 0.55 -2.94
C ALA A 545 -39.77 0.01 -3.65
N LEU A 546 -38.59 0.58 -3.38
CA LEU A 546 -37.33 0.19 -4.06
C LEU A 546 -36.47 -0.80 -3.25
N LEU A 547 -36.47 -0.73 -1.91
CA LEU A 547 -35.59 -1.56 -1.08
C LEU A 547 -35.90 -3.06 -1.27
N PRO A 548 -34.89 -3.94 -1.44
CA PRO A 548 -35.09 -5.38 -1.69
C PRO A 548 -36.01 -6.02 -0.65
N LYS A 549 -36.94 -6.91 -1.07
CA LYS A 549 -37.93 -7.49 -0.14
C LYS A 549 -37.34 -8.23 1.07
N HIS A 550 -36.12 -8.74 0.94
CA HIS A 550 -35.40 -9.45 1.98
C HIS A 550 -34.03 -8.80 2.17
N ILE A 551 -33.68 -8.46 3.41
CA ILE A 551 -32.39 -7.89 3.81
C ILE A 551 -31.92 -8.63 5.07
N ASP A 552 -30.64 -9.02 5.11
CA ASP A 552 -30.03 -9.60 6.30
C ASP A 552 -29.65 -8.49 7.31
N TYR A 553 -30.63 -8.04 8.08
CA TYR A 553 -30.45 -6.96 9.05
C TYR A 553 -29.47 -7.35 10.18
N ARG A 554 -29.57 -8.57 10.72
CA ARG A 554 -28.73 -9.04 11.84
C ARG A 554 -27.30 -9.34 11.41
N GLY A 555 -27.12 -10.07 10.31
CA GLY A 555 -25.80 -10.46 9.82
C GLY A 555 -25.02 -9.32 9.16
N ARG A 556 -25.70 -8.32 8.57
CA ARG A 556 -25.02 -7.19 7.87
C ARG A 556 -25.04 -5.84 8.59
N LEU A 557 -26.09 -5.48 9.35
CA LEU A 557 -26.25 -4.13 9.88
C LEU A 557 -26.08 -4.04 11.40
N VAL A 558 -26.67 -4.97 12.15
CA VAL A 558 -26.69 -4.90 13.62
C VAL A 558 -25.27 -4.87 14.18
N GLY A 559 -25.02 -3.93 15.11
CA GLY A 559 -23.73 -3.69 15.74
C GLY A 559 -22.65 -3.07 14.84
N ARG A 560 -22.91 -2.81 13.55
CA ARG A 560 -21.88 -2.41 12.56
C ARG A 560 -22.19 -1.11 11.83
N TYR A 561 -23.44 -0.93 11.39
CA TYR A 561 -23.91 0.26 10.69
C TYR A 561 -24.08 1.42 11.66
N ILE A 562 -23.42 2.56 11.42
CA ILE A 562 -23.62 3.79 12.21
C ILE A 562 -24.39 4.83 11.35
N PRO A 563 -25.72 5.00 11.56
CA PRO A 563 -26.51 6.00 10.86
C PRO A 563 -26.18 7.45 11.24
N ASN A 564 -26.22 8.36 10.26
CA ASN A 564 -25.98 9.79 10.45
C ASN A 564 -26.97 10.47 11.41
N LEU A 565 -28.18 9.90 11.54
CA LEU A 565 -29.31 10.49 12.27
C LEU A 565 -29.17 10.38 13.79
N VAL A 566 -28.66 9.24 14.28
CA VAL A 566 -28.57 8.94 15.72
C VAL A 566 -27.15 8.63 16.21
N ALA A 567 -26.17 8.47 15.30
CA ALA A 567 -24.74 8.33 15.60
C ALA A 567 -24.38 7.24 16.65
N VAL A 568 -25.15 6.15 16.69
CA VAL A 568 -24.90 4.94 17.49
C VAL A 568 -25.03 3.70 16.59
N PRO A 569 -24.44 2.55 16.94
CA PRO A 569 -24.55 1.34 16.12
C PRO A 569 -26.03 0.93 15.94
N PHE A 570 -26.37 0.43 14.76
CA PHE A 570 -27.71 -0.02 14.43
C PHE A 570 -28.09 -1.23 15.28
N GLU A 571 -29.29 -1.19 15.85
CA GLU A 571 -29.86 -2.28 16.64
C GLU A 571 -31.34 -2.45 16.31
N MET A 572 -31.89 -3.61 16.62
CA MET A 572 -33.31 -3.94 16.43
C MET A 572 -34.02 -3.98 17.80
N THR A 573 -33.87 -2.89 18.56
CA THR A 573 -34.26 -2.75 19.97
C THR A 573 -35.22 -1.57 20.17
N ARG A 574 -36.01 -1.56 21.28
CA ARG A 574 -36.92 -0.44 21.60
C ARG A 574 -36.12 0.81 21.93
N GLU A 575 -34.97 0.61 22.56
CA GLU A 575 -33.99 1.59 23.00
C GLU A 575 -33.39 2.33 21.80
N PHE A 576 -33.02 1.60 20.73
CA PHE A 576 -32.56 2.22 19.48
C PHE A 576 -33.69 2.96 18.75
N ALA A 577 -34.91 2.40 18.73
CA ALA A 577 -36.06 3.09 18.15
C ALA A 577 -36.40 4.40 18.88
N ALA A 578 -36.26 4.45 20.21
CA ALA A 578 -36.46 5.65 21.00
C ALA A 578 -35.47 6.78 20.62
N LYS A 579 -34.19 6.44 20.38
CA LYS A 579 -33.17 7.41 19.90
C LYS A 579 -33.56 8.09 18.58
N ILE A 580 -34.34 7.44 17.71
CA ILE A 580 -34.86 8.07 16.49
C ILE A 580 -35.87 9.17 16.84
N LEU A 581 -36.72 8.98 17.85
CA LEU A 581 -37.71 9.98 18.28
C LEU A 581 -37.11 11.17 19.01
N GLU A 582 -35.94 11.01 19.65
CA GLU A 582 -35.21 12.13 20.26
C GLU A 582 -34.80 13.19 19.23
N VAL A 583 -34.56 12.79 17.98
CA VAL A 583 -34.08 13.69 16.90
C VAL A 583 -35.14 14.02 15.85
N VAL A 584 -36.10 13.13 15.56
CA VAL A 584 -37.14 13.36 14.54
C VAL A 584 -38.53 12.89 14.97
N PRO A 585 -39.61 13.63 14.62
CA PRO A 585 -40.97 13.27 14.97
C PRO A 585 -41.52 12.18 14.00
N SER A 586 -40.98 10.96 14.08
CA SER A 586 -41.49 9.84 13.28
C SER A 586 -42.80 9.28 13.86
N GLU A 587 -43.91 9.50 13.16
CA GLU A 587 -45.21 8.93 13.52
C GLU A 587 -45.22 7.39 13.50
N ARG A 588 -44.48 6.76 12.57
CA ARG A 588 -44.38 5.29 12.46
C ARG A 588 -43.62 4.67 13.65
N ILE A 589 -42.49 5.26 14.04
CA ILE A 589 -41.74 4.79 15.22
C ILE A 589 -42.54 5.06 16.50
N LYS A 590 -43.16 6.23 16.63
CA LYS A 590 -44.00 6.56 17.78
C LYS A 590 -45.16 5.58 17.94
N ALA A 591 -45.91 5.31 16.87
CA ALA A 591 -47.01 4.35 16.91
C ALA A 591 -46.55 2.92 17.27
N ALA A 592 -45.34 2.53 16.90
CA ALA A 592 -44.76 1.25 17.28
C ALA A 592 -44.34 1.19 18.76
N LEU A 593 -43.86 2.30 19.34
CA LEU A 593 -43.43 2.35 20.75
C LEU A 593 -44.60 2.60 21.73
N ASP A 594 -45.63 3.33 21.32
CA ASP A 594 -46.80 3.67 22.15
C ASP A 594 -47.70 2.44 22.45
N ASP A 595 -47.74 1.43 21.57
CA ASP A 595 -48.50 0.17 21.78
C ASP A 595 -47.56 -1.06 21.75
N PRO A 596 -47.38 -1.75 22.90
CA PRO A 596 -46.57 -2.97 22.96
C PRO A 596 -46.96 -4.03 21.93
N LYS A 597 -48.25 -4.22 21.62
CA LYS A 597 -48.68 -5.24 20.64
C LYS A 597 -48.25 -4.89 19.22
N VAL A 598 -48.20 -3.60 18.89
CA VAL A 598 -47.69 -3.13 17.60
C VAL A 598 -46.20 -3.41 17.54
N TRP A 599 -45.42 -3.04 18.58
CA TRP A 599 -44.00 -3.38 18.64
C TRP A 599 -43.74 -4.88 18.47
N ASP A 600 -44.44 -5.71 19.23
CA ASP A 600 -44.18 -7.15 19.25
C ASP A 600 -44.47 -7.77 17.87
N SER A 601 -45.50 -7.28 17.16
CA SER A 601 -45.80 -7.68 15.77
C SER A 601 -44.74 -7.30 14.73
N TYR A 602 -43.89 -6.31 15.03
CA TYR A 602 -42.67 -6.00 14.29
C TYR A 602 -41.51 -6.89 14.76
N ALA A 603 -41.31 -7.05 16.08
CA ALA A 603 -40.18 -7.76 16.67
C ALA A 603 -40.17 -9.28 16.42
N GLU A 604 -41.34 -9.89 16.19
CA GLU A 604 -41.49 -11.28 15.74
C GLU A 604 -40.93 -11.53 14.32
N ASP A 605 -40.68 -10.49 13.53
CA ASP A 605 -40.26 -10.59 12.12
C ASP A 605 -39.15 -9.58 11.80
N ASP A 606 -37.91 -10.08 11.68
CA ASP A 606 -36.74 -9.27 11.36
C ASP A 606 -36.91 -8.39 10.11
N GLN A 607 -37.67 -8.86 9.11
CA GLN A 607 -37.89 -8.08 7.90
C GLN A 607 -38.81 -6.89 8.16
N LYS A 608 -39.82 -7.03 9.05
CA LYS A 608 -40.69 -5.91 9.42
C LYS A 608 -39.95 -4.89 10.28
N LEU A 609 -39.33 -5.32 11.39
CA LEU A 609 -38.65 -4.41 12.32
C LEU A 609 -37.44 -3.75 11.65
N GLY A 610 -36.61 -4.52 10.94
CA GLY A 610 -35.47 -4.01 10.19
C GLY A 610 -35.88 -3.02 9.11
N ARG A 611 -36.98 -3.28 8.37
CA ARG A 611 -37.52 -2.34 7.39
C ARG A 611 -38.03 -1.06 8.03
N LEU A 612 -38.81 -1.15 9.10
CA LEU A 612 -39.32 0.01 9.82
C LEU A 612 -38.17 0.94 10.24
N LEU A 613 -37.15 0.39 10.90
CA LEU A 613 -36.03 1.18 11.40
C LEU A 613 -35.17 1.74 10.26
N LEU A 614 -34.77 0.92 9.29
CA LEU A 614 -33.91 1.38 8.18
C LEU A 614 -34.61 2.43 7.30
N THR A 615 -35.88 2.23 6.94
CA THR A 615 -36.64 3.19 6.11
C THR A 615 -36.83 4.51 6.86
N GLU A 616 -37.10 4.51 8.16
CA GLU A 616 -37.22 5.75 8.95
C GLU A 616 -35.88 6.48 9.07
N LEU A 617 -34.77 5.79 9.40
CA LEU A 617 -33.43 6.38 9.43
C LEU A 617 -33.09 7.09 8.10
N LEU A 618 -33.23 6.37 6.98
CA LEU A 618 -32.87 6.87 5.66
C LEU A 618 -33.81 7.98 5.15
N SER A 619 -35.13 7.85 5.39
CA SER A 619 -36.10 8.85 4.92
C SER A 619 -35.98 10.18 5.67
N TRP A 620 -35.66 10.17 6.97
CA TRP A 620 -35.45 11.39 7.74
C TRP A 620 -34.07 12.02 7.54
N GLN A 621 -33.05 11.23 7.17
CA GLN A 621 -31.66 11.69 7.04
C GLN A 621 -31.49 12.93 6.16
N PHE A 622 -32.15 13.02 4.99
CA PHE A 622 -31.94 14.17 4.09
C PHE A 622 -32.57 15.48 4.61
N ALA A 623 -33.41 15.40 5.66
CA ALA A 623 -34.11 16.51 6.30
C ALA A 623 -33.70 16.73 7.77
N SER A 624 -32.61 16.10 8.22
CA SER A 624 -32.04 16.21 9.57
C SER A 624 -30.52 16.39 9.50
N PRO A 625 -29.88 17.16 10.41
CA PRO A 625 -28.44 17.37 10.42
C PRO A 625 -27.61 16.09 10.53
N VAL A 626 -26.47 16.06 9.83
CA VAL A 626 -25.49 14.96 9.95
C VAL A 626 -24.65 15.12 11.22
N ARG A 627 -24.67 14.11 12.10
CA ARG A 627 -23.99 14.08 13.41
C ARG A 627 -22.59 13.44 13.35
N TRP A 628 -21.73 13.91 12.45
CA TRP A 628 -20.43 13.26 12.18
C TRP A 628 -19.42 13.37 13.33
N ILE A 629 -19.45 14.46 14.12
CA ILE A 629 -18.65 14.60 15.35
C ILE A 629 -18.88 13.40 16.29
N GLU A 630 -20.14 13.04 16.50
CA GLU A 630 -20.54 11.96 17.40
C GLU A 630 -20.17 10.59 16.80
N THR A 631 -20.37 10.40 15.49
CA THR A 631 -19.91 9.21 14.77
C THR A 631 -18.40 9.00 14.94
N GLN A 632 -17.59 10.05 14.86
CA GLN A 632 -16.14 9.94 15.04
C GLN A 632 -15.75 9.73 16.51
N ALA A 633 -16.44 10.36 17.46
CA ALA A 633 -16.20 10.14 18.88
C ALA A 633 -16.52 8.70 19.31
N LEU A 634 -17.63 8.16 18.80
CA LEU A 634 -17.99 6.75 18.95
C LEU A 634 -16.92 5.82 18.35
N LEU A 635 -16.45 6.07 17.13
CA LEU A 635 -15.46 5.21 16.48
C LEU A 635 -14.11 5.22 17.20
N PHE A 636 -13.56 6.39 17.52
CA PHE A 636 -12.20 6.54 18.06
C PHE A 636 -12.09 6.42 19.59
N GLY A 637 -13.20 6.61 20.31
CA GLY A 637 -13.25 6.49 21.77
C GLY A 637 -12.92 5.07 22.24
N SER A 638 -12.38 4.96 23.46
CA SER A 638 -12.12 3.66 24.10
C SER A 638 -13.40 3.05 24.69
N ALA A 639 -13.37 1.78 25.05
CA ALA A 639 -14.52 1.08 25.62
C ALA A 639 -15.03 1.74 26.93
N GLU A 640 -14.12 2.26 27.76
CA GLU A 640 -14.43 2.98 29.01
C GLU A 640 -15.16 4.30 28.75
N GLN A 641 -15.02 4.86 27.53
CA GLN A 641 -15.71 6.07 27.07
C GLN A 641 -17.02 5.76 26.31
N ASN A 642 -17.45 4.48 26.28
CA ASN A 642 -18.53 3.96 25.41
C ASN A 642 -18.22 4.11 23.90
N GLY A 643 -16.95 4.15 23.53
CA GLY A 643 -16.50 4.08 22.14
C GLY A 643 -16.26 2.64 21.66
N LEU A 644 -16.02 2.50 20.37
CA LEU A 644 -15.88 1.23 19.65
C LEU A 644 -14.43 0.75 19.54
N GLY A 645 -13.45 1.55 19.98
CA GLY A 645 -12.04 1.18 19.98
C GLY A 645 -11.45 0.90 18.61
N VAL A 646 -11.88 1.62 17.57
CA VAL A 646 -11.40 1.41 16.19
C VAL A 646 -9.90 1.67 16.08
N GLU A 647 -9.20 0.76 15.42
CA GLU A 647 -7.74 0.76 15.19
C GLU A 647 -7.39 1.16 13.75
N GLU A 648 -8.26 0.83 12.78
CA GLU A 648 -8.13 1.26 11.38
C GLU A 648 -9.38 1.99 10.88
N TYR A 649 -9.19 3.17 10.29
CA TYR A 649 -10.26 3.98 9.70
C TYR A 649 -9.98 4.21 8.22
N VAL A 650 -10.81 3.62 7.35
CA VAL A 650 -10.56 3.54 5.90
C VAL A 650 -11.62 4.33 5.13
N GLU A 651 -11.24 5.44 4.48
CA GLU A 651 -12.11 6.17 3.56
C GLU A 651 -12.13 5.51 2.17
N VAL A 652 -13.29 4.97 1.78
CA VAL A 652 -13.53 4.46 0.43
C VAL A 652 -13.97 5.63 -0.46
N GLY A 653 -12.99 6.27 -1.10
CA GLY A 653 -13.21 7.43 -1.94
C GLY A 653 -11.99 7.88 -2.74
N LEU A 654 -12.01 9.15 -3.18
CA LEU A 654 -11.01 9.68 -4.09
C LEU A 654 -9.69 10.02 -3.38
N GLY A 655 -8.58 9.40 -3.79
CA GLY A 655 -7.24 9.64 -3.23
C GLY A 655 -6.76 11.09 -3.32
N ASN A 656 -7.19 11.83 -4.34
CA ASN A 656 -6.86 13.25 -4.52
C ASN A 656 -7.85 14.22 -3.83
N ALA A 657 -8.79 13.70 -3.04
CA ALA A 657 -9.72 14.46 -2.21
C ALA A 657 -10.17 13.62 -0.98
N PRO A 658 -9.26 13.17 -0.10
CA PRO A 658 -9.56 12.26 1.00
C PRO A 658 -10.21 13.02 2.16
N THR A 659 -11.50 13.29 2.06
CA THR A 659 -12.24 14.21 2.95
C THR A 659 -12.46 13.67 4.35
N LEU A 660 -12.96 12.44 4.47
CA LEU A 660 -13.28 11.84 5.76
C LEU A 660 -12.04 11.34 6.48
N ALA A 661 -11.01 10.89 5.76
CA ALA A 661 -9.69 10.62 6.32
C ALA A 661 -9.06 11.91 6.89
N ASN A 662 -9.06 13.02 6.12
CA ASN A 662 -8.57 14.31 6.61
C ASN A 662 -9.38 14.88 7.79
N LEU A 663 -10.65 14.52 7.95
CA LEU A 663 -11.44 14.82 9.14
C LEU A 663 -11.02 13.91 10.30
N GLY A 664 -10.93 12.60 10.09
CA GLY A 664 -10.49 11.62 11.11
C GLY A 664 -9.12 11.98 11.71
N SER A 665 -8.11 12.21 10.86
CA SER A 665 -6.76 12.62 11.31
C SER A 665 -6.73 13.97 12.04
N LYS A 666 -7.74 14.84 11.87
CA LYS A 666 -7.88 16.08 12.67
C LYS A 666 -8.61 15.82 13.97
N THR A 667 -9.58 14.92 13.99
CA THR A 667 -10.31 14.50 15.19
C THR A 667 -9.36 13.82 16.18
N LEU A 668 -8.53 12.89 15.72
CA LEU A 668 -7.51 12.21 16.55
C LEU A 668 -6.46 13.16 17.17
N ARG A 669 -6.29 14.38 16.63
CA ARG A 669 -5.43 15.42 17.22
C ARG A 669 -6.11 16.26 18.29
N LEU A 670 -7.39 16.04 18.58
CA LEU A 670 -8.09 16.72 19.67
C LEU A 670 -7.72 16.07 21.02
N PRO A 671 -7.60 16.84 22.12
CA PRO A 671 -7.03 16.34 23.37
C PRO A 671 -7.70 15.10 23.97
N GLN A 672 -9.00 14.90 23.74
CA GLN A 672 -9.75 13.75 24.24
C GLN A 672 -9.39 12.41 23.57
N PHE A 673 -8.66 12.44 22.44
CA PHE A 673 -8.13 11.25 21.76
C PHE A 673 -6.60 11.15 21.86
N ALA A 674 -5.96 11.88 22.78
CA ALA A 674 -4.54 11.73 23.05
C ALA A 674 -4.25 10.28 23.52
N GLY A 675 -3.26 9.63 22.91
CA GLY A 675 -2.96 8.20 23.17
C GLY A 675 -3.95 7.22 22.50
N ARG A 676 -4.71 7.65 21.49
CA ARG A 676 -5.46 6.75 20.61
C ARG A 676 -4.71 6.55 19.30
N ASP A 677 -4.05 5.40 19.18
CA ASP A 677 -3.34 5.00 17.97
C ASP A 677 -4.35 4.39 16.98
N VAL A 678 -4.77 5.23 16.02
CA VAL A 678 -5.73 4.83 14.98
C VAL A 678 -5.13 5.18 13.62
N THR A 679 -4.94 4.15 12.79
CA THR A 679 -4.37 4.31 11.45
C THR A 679 -5.45 4.78 10.48
N VAL A 680 -5.22 5.90 9.80
CA VAL A 680 -6.22 6.57 8.94
C VAL A 680 -5.83 6.47 7.47
N TYR A 681 -6.52 5.60 6.74
CA TYR A 681 -6.31 5.35 5.32
C TYR A 681 -7.39 5.98 4.42
N ASN A 682 -7.04 6.17 3.16
CA ASN A 682 -7.95 6.38 2.04
C ASN A 682 -7.56 5.45 0.89
N VAL A 683 -8.51 4.70 0.34
CA VAL A 683 -8.27 3.63 -0.65
C VAL A 683 -7.47 4.08 -1.87
N GLY A 684 -7.65 5.32 -2.32
CA GLY A 684 -6.92 5.85 -3.47
C GLY A 684 -5.62 6.61 -3.14
N ARG A 685 -5.43 7.04 -1.89
CA ARG A 685 -4.19 7.71 -1.44
C ARG A 685 -3.15 6.69 -0.99
N ASP A 686 -3.62 5.69 -0.22
CA ASP A 686 -2.79 4.71 0.47
C ASP A 686 -2.97 3.32 -0.15
N GLU A 687 -3.21 3.27 -1.46
CA GLU A 687 -3.52 2.06 -2.25
C GLU A 687 -2.57 0.90 -1.90
N GLY A 688 -1.26 1.15 -1.86
CA GLY A 688 -0.27 0.13 -1.49
C GLY A 688 -0.46 -0.47 -0.10
N ARG A 689 -0.85 0.32 0.91
CA ARG A 689 -1.11 -0.15 2.29
C ARG A 689 -2.42 -0.94 2.36
N VAL A 690 -3.50 -0.36 1.83
CA VAL A 690 -4.85 -0.95 1.89
C VAL A 690 -4.92 -2.29 1.14
N TYR A 691 -4.23 -2.42 0.02
CA TYR A 691 -4.15 -3.67 -0.73
C TYR A 691 -2.99 -4.58 -0.28
N MET A 692 -2.18 -4.17 0.69
CA MET A 692 -1.00 -4.88 1.21
C MET A 692 0.02 -5.25 0.11
N THR A 693 0.26 -4.33 -0.83
CA THR A 693 1.23 -4.48 -1.94
C THR A 693 2.49 -3.63 -1.78
N ASP A 694 2.60 -2.92 -0.66
CA ASP A 694 3.76 -2.19 -0.15
C ASP A 694 4.91 -3.13 0.28
N SER A 695 6.17 -2.74 0.07
CA SER A 695 7.36 -3.57 0.35
C SER A 695 8.51 -2.83 1.04
N ASP A 696 8.21 -1.69 1.67
CA ASP A 696 9.17 -0.89 2.45
C ASP A 696 9.43 -1.50 3.84
N SER A 697 10.70 -1.53 4.24
CA SER A 697 11.10 -1.91 5.61
C SER A 697 10.64 -0.85 6.62
N LEU A 698 10.03 -1.29 7.72
CA LEU A 698 9.82 -0.45 8.91
C LEU A 698 11.04 -0.39 9.84
N VAL A 699 11.97 -1.33 9.66
CA VAL A 699 13.23 -1.41 10.40
C VAL A 699 14.26 -0.52 9.68
N PRO A 700 14.91 0.43 10.38
CA PRO A 700 16.02 1.18 9.82
C PRO A 700 17.15 0.26 9.32
N GLU A 701 17.83 0.64 8.25
CA GLU A 701 19.12 0.05 7.92
C GLU A 701 20.15 0.61 8.90
N ASP A 702 20.43 -0.14 9.98
CA ASP A 702 21.66 0.07 10.75
C ASP A 702 22.86 -0.33 9.88
N ASP A 703 23.93 0.46 9.92
CA ASP A 703 25.19 0.20 9.20
C ASP A 703 25.88 -1.08 9.74
N VAL A 704 25.48 -2.25 9.24
CA VAL A 704 26.19 -3.53 9.48
C VAL A 704 27.34 -3.69 8.48
N ASP A 705 28.56 -3.79 9.02
CA ASP A 705 29.83 -4.00 8.32
C ASP A 705 29.72 -4.94 7.10
N GLU A 706 30.11 -4.45 5.91
CA GLU A 706 30.23 -5.25 4.68
C GLU A 706 31.38 -6.27 4.80
N SER A 707 31.17 -7.36 5.54
CA SER A 707 32.17 -8.43 5.65
C SER A 707 31.64 -9.87 5.80
N VAL A 708 30.32 -10.12 5.75
CA VAL A 708 29.77 -11.50 5.81
C VAL A 708 28.56 -11.75 4.89
N THR A 709 28.75 -11.65 3.56
CA THR A 709 27.79 -12.19 2.57
C THR A 709 28.45 -12.66 1.27
N GLN A 710 29.09 -13.85 1.30
CA GLN A 710 29.15 -14.73 0.13
C GLN A 710 28.71 -16.14 0.53
N SER A 711 27.74 -16.68 -0.20
CA SER A 711 27.06 -17.93 0.14
C SER A 711 27.92 -19.16 -0.13
N ALA A 712 27.74 -20.18 0.71
CA ALA A 712 28.35 -21.49 0.51
C ALA A 712 27.71 -22.26 -0.66
N ALA A 713 28.54 -22.90 -1.46
CA ALA A 713 28.19 -24.05 -2.30
C ALA A 713 28.84 -25.33 -1.72
N PRO A 714 28.28 -26.53 -1.95
CA PRO A 714 28.62 -27.71 -1.15
C PRO A 714 30.02 -28.28 -1.39
N THR A 715 30.54 -28.95 -0.36
CA THR A 715 31.94 -29.37 -0.21
C THR A 715 32.31 -30.69 -0.88
N GLN A 716 33.55 -30.76 -1.38
CA GLN A 716 34.37 -31.98 -1.43
C GLN A 716 35.70 -31.71 -0.71
N ALA A 717 36.31 -32.73 -0.13
CA ALA A 717 37.50 -32.65 0.72
C ALA A 717 38.60 -33.63 0.24
N PRO A 718 39.81 -33.66 0.85
CA PRO A 718 40.73 -32.53 1.03
C PRO A 718 42.20 -32.89 0.64
N ALA A 719 43.11 -31.91 0.50
CA ALA A 719 44.56 -32.18 0.53
C ALA A 719 45.46 -30.97 0.93
N ALA A 720 46.19 -31.13 2.04
CA ALA A 720 47.53 -30.62 2.41
C ALA A 720 47.96 -29.13 2.22
N ALA A 721 48.45 -28.56 3.34
CA ALA A 721 49.32 -27.37 3.46
C ALA A 721 50.83 -27.74 3.26
N PRO A 722 51.87 -26.86 3.41
CA PRO A 722 51.98 -25.49 4.00
C PRO A 722 52.64 -24.46 3.02
N ALA A 723 53.20 -23.28 3.35
CA ALA A 723 53.72 -22.70 4.61
C ALA A 723 53.82 -21.14 4.65
N ALA A 724 54.60 -20.64 5.62
CA ALA A 724 54.95 -19.24 5.98
C ALA A 724 55.92 -18.53 4.97
N THR A 725 56.23 -17.22 5.01
CA THR A 725 56.60 -16.32 6.14
C THR A 725 56.39 -14.80 5.89
N GLN A 726 56.31 -14.00 6.96
CA GLN A 726 56.37 -12.50 7.03
C GLN A 726 57.83 -11.95 6.94
N PRO A 727 58.22 -10.68 7.27
CA PRO A 727 57.47 -9.45 7.67
C PRO A 727 57.93 -8.05 7.17
N ALA A 728 57.04 -7.05 7.35
CA ALA A 728 57.21 -5.66 7.84
C ALA A 728 58.08 -4.55 7.14
N ALA A 729 57.41 -3.42 6.81
CA ALA A 729 57.58 -2.02 7.29
C ALA A 729 58.97 -1.29 7.19
N PRO A 730 59.07 0.07 7.03
CA PRO A 730 58.22 1.07 7.72
C PRO A 730 57.89 2.40 6.97
N VAL A 731 57.30 3.34 7.73
CA VAL A 731 56.63 4.63 7.41
C VAL A 731 57.54 5.84 7.14
N THR A 732 57.00 6.94 6.57
CA THR A 732 57.16 8.36 7.05
C THR A 732 56.42 9.41 6.19
N ALA A 733 56.26 10.65 6.69
CA ALA A 733 55.59 11.79 6.04
C ALA A 733 56.17 13.14 6.57
N ALA A 734 55.78 14.38 6.22
CA ALA A 734 54.63 14.90 5.44
C ALA A 734 54.86 16.36 4.94
N ALA A 735 54.15 16.80 3.88
CA ALA A 735 53.73 18.19 3.58
C ALA A 735 54.82 19.28 3.30
N PRO A 736 54.47 20.53 2.90
CA PRO A 736 53.67 20.94 1.72
C PRO A 736 54.25 22.15 0.91
N ALA A 737 53.79 22.41 -0.33
CA ALA A 737 53.88 23.71 -1.03
C ALA A 737 52.91 23.82 -2.26
N VAL A 738 52.59 25.05 -2.70
CA VAL A 738 51.64 25.43 -3.78
C VAL A 738 52.21 26.70 -4.48
N PRO A 739 51.74 27.18 -5.66
CA PRO A 739 51.04 26.57 -6.80
C PRO A 739 51.75 26.78 -8.17
N GLU A 740 51.40 26.01 -9.21
CA GLU A 740 51.57 26.43 -10.62
C GLU A 740 50.62 25.66 -11.56
N ALA A 741 50.27 26.22 -12.72
CA ALA A 741 49.34 25.63 -13.69
C ALA A 741 49.62 26.11 -15.14
N PRO A 742 49.16 25.41 -16.19
CA PRO A 742 48.74 24.00 -16.27
C PRO A 742 49.60 23.18 -17.27
N ALA A 743 49.77 21.88 -17.03
CA ALA A 743 50.41 20.95 -17.97
C ALA A 743 49.53 19.72 -18.22
N GLY A 744 49.47 19.23 -19.46
CA GLY A 744 48.52 18.20 -19.89
C GLY A 744 48.67 16.88 -19.14
N ALA A 745 47.55 16.31 -18.70
CA ALA A 745 47.49 15.05 -17.97
C ALA A 745 47.74 13.83 -18.89
N PRO A 746 48.38 12.76 -18.38
CA PRO A 746 48.69 11.55 -19.16
C PRO A 746 47.46 10.66 -19.42
N SER A 747 47.52 9.81 -20.44
CA SER A 747 46.41 8.93 -20.83
C SER A 747 46.30 7.66 -19.98
N GLY A 748 45.06 7.24 -19.68
CA GLY A 748 44.67 5.84 -19.47
C GLY A 748 45.32 5.08 -18.32
N ALA A 749 44.83 5.31 -17.09
CA ALA A 749 44.86 4.35 -15.94
C ALA A 749 44.32 4.96 -14.63
N ALA A 750 44.32 6.30 -14.51
CA ALA A 750 44.16 7.00 -13.21
C ALA A 750 43.03 8.05 -13.18
N VAL A 751 42.03 7.95 -14.07
CA VAL A 751 40.81 8.78 -13.98
C VAL A 751 39.89 8.12 -12.97
N ALA A 752 39.60 8.79 -11.86
CA ALA A 752 38.65 8.30 -10.87
C ALA A 752 37.24 8.17 -11.48
N ASP A 753 36.49 7.14 -11.07
CA ASP A 753 35.09 7.04 -11.45
C ASP A 753 34.25 8.15 -10.77
N ILE A 754 33.16 8.54 -11.41
CA ILE A 754 32.25 9.58 -10.94
C ILE A 754 30.90 8.90 -10.64
N PRO A 755 30.60 8.56 -9.37
CA PRO A 755 29.36 7.88 -9.03
C PRO A 755 28.14 8.69 -9.46
N PHE A 756 27.24 8.06 -10.23
CA PHE A 756 26.01 8.67 -10.71
C PHE A 756 24.92 8.50 -9.65
N LYS A 757 24.53 9.60 -9.00
CA LYS A 757 23.61 9.56 -7.84
C LYS A 757 22.15 9.81 -8.22
N ALA A 758 21.27 9.67 -7.23
CA ALA A 758 19.87 10.10 -7.32
C ALA A 758 19.76 11.57 -7.74
N SER A 759 20.61 12.45 -7.22
CA SER A 759 20.65 13.86 -7.59
C SER A 759 21.05 14.10 -9.06
N ASP A 760 21.97 13.32 -9.63
CA ASP A 760 22.31 13.39 -11.06
C ASP A 760 21.16 12.88 -11.96
N ALA A 761 20.43 11.86 -11.51
CA ALA A 761 19.21 11.38 -12.18
C ALA A 761 18.13 12.46 -12.20
N ILE A 762 17.84 13.06 -11.04
CA ILE A 762 16.81 14.10 -10.94
C ILE A 762 17.23 15.37 -11.69
N ALA A 763 18.51 15.78 -11.65
CA ALA A 763 18.99 16.88 -12.50
C ALA A 763 18.77 16.61 -14.00
N THR A 764 19.00 15.36 -14.44
CA THR A 764 18.74 14.92 -15.82
C THR A 764 17.25 15.02 -16.17
N LEU A 765 16.38 14.51 -15.31
CA LEU A 765 14.92 14.52 -15.49
C LEU A 765 14.34 15.94 -15.48
N LEU A 766 14.81 16.80 -14.57
CA LEU A 766 14.43 18.22 -14.49
C LEU A 766 14.81 18.97 -15.78
N ALA A 767 16.06 18.82 -16.25
CA ALA A 767 16.52 19.44 -17.49
C ALA A 767 15.75 18.95 -18.72
N TYR A 768 15.43 17.65 -18.77
CA TYR A 768 14.62 17.04 -19.81
C TYR A 768 13.19 17.62 -19.83
N SER A 769 12.47 17.56 -18.71
CA SER A 769 11.07 17.95 -18.58
C SER A 769 10.84 19.46 -18.77
N ALA A 770 11.71 20.30 -18.21
CA ALA A 770 11.62 21.76 -18.34
C ALA A 770 12.08 22.30 -19.72
N LYS A 771 12.63 21.43 -20.59
CA LYS A 771 13.26 21.80 -21.87
C LYS A 771 14.31 22.91 -21.70
N VAL A 772 15.22 22.72 -20.74
CA VAL A 772 16.40 23.57 -20.52
C VAL A 772 17.67 22.74 -20.63
N ARG A 773 18.83 23.41 -20.78
CA ARG A 773 20.12 22.75 -20.57
C ARG A 773 20.49 22.72 -19.08
N PRO A 774 21.34 21.78 -18.61
CA PRO A 774 21.77 21.71 -17.22
C PRO A 774 22.41 23.00 -16.68
N ASP A 775 23.20 23.70 -17.51
CA ASP A 775 23.84 24.99 -17.14
C ASP A 775 22.84 26.12 -16.82
N GLN A 776 21.58 25.95 -17.21
CA GLN A 776 20.53 26.95 -17.05
C GLN A 776 19.64 26.71 -15.83
N ILE A 777 19.92 25.69 -15.01
CA ILE A 777 19.22 25.41 -13.75
C ILE A 777 20.07 25.96 -12.59
N GLY A 778 19.56 26.97 -11.90
CA GLY A 778 20.24 27.57 -10.74
C GLY A 778 19.99 26.78 -9.46
N GLU A 779 20.92 26.83 -8.50
CA GLU A 779 20.75 26.20 -7.18
C GLU A 779 19.47 26.64 -6.43
N SER A 780 18.97 27.85 -6.73
CA SER A 780 17.78 28.47 -6.15
C SER A 780 16.49 28.27 -6.96
N ASP A 781 16.54 27.60 -8.12
CA ASP A 781 15.32 27.21 -8.83
C ASP A 781 14.51 26.20 -8.00
N THR A 782 13.23 26.05 -8.30
CA THR A 782 12.35 25.01 -7.73
C THR A 782 11.65 24.26 -8.87
N THR A 783 10.96 23.16 -8.55
CA THR A 783 10.10 22.48 -9.53
C THR A 783 8.98 23.38 -10.07
N ASP A 784 8.58 24.41 -9.31
CA ASP A 784 7.61 25.44 -9.73
C ASP A 784 8.22 26.45 -10.71
N THR A 785 9.44 26.97 -10.46
CA THR A 785 10.10 27.90 -11.38
C THR A 785 10.50 27.25 -12.70
N LEU A 786 10.89 25.96 -12.67
CA LEU A 786 11.21 25.18 -13.87
C LEU A 786 9.97 24.80 -14.70
N THR A 787 8.78 24.78 -14.10
CA THR A 787 7.52 24.50 -14.80
C THR A 787 6.67 25.76 -15.09
N ASN A 788 7.23 26.95 -14.86
CA ASN A 788 6.56 28.25 -15.00
C ASN A 788 5.23 28.35 -14.21
N GLY A 789 5.18 27.75 -13.02
CA GLY A 789 3.97 27.71 -12.17
C GLY A 789 2.82 26.86 -12.71
N VAL A 790 3.03 26.08 -13.77
CA VAL A 790 1.99 25.21 -14.36
C VAL A 790 1.81 23.96 -13.50
N SER A 791 0.89 24.04 -12.53
CA SER A 791 0.66 23.00 -11.52
C SER A 791 0.49 21.57 -12.07
N SER A 792 -0.11 21.39 -13.26
CA SER A 792 -0.21 20.06 -13.88
C SER A 792 1.15 19.49 -14.31
N ARG A 793 2.04 20.32 -14.88
CA ARG A 793 3.41 19.92 -15.23
C ARG A 793 4.27 19.70 -13.99
N ARG A 794 4.12 20.55 -12.97
CA ARG A 794 4.80 20.38 -11.68
C ARG A 794 4.44 19.06 -11.01
N ASN A 795 3.15 18.73 -10.96
CA ASN A 795 2.69 17.49 -10.33
C ASN A 795 3.12 16.26 -11.13
N GLN A 796 3.11 16.31 -12.47
CA GLN A 796 3.68 15.25 -13.31
C GLN A 796 5.17 15.07 -13.01
N LEU A 797 5.96 16.15 -12.99
CA LEU A 797 7.39 16.11 -12.71
C LEU A 797 7.70 15.53 -11.32
N LEU A 798 6.87 15.80 -10.30
CA LEU A 798 6.99 15.20 -8.97
C LEU A 798 6.63 13.70 -8.95
N MET A 799 5.66 13.27 -9.77
CA MET A 799 5.37 11.84 -9.97
C MET A 799 6.51 11.14 -10.70
N ASP A 800 7.06 11.77 -11.74
CA ASP A 800 8.19 11.25 -12.52
C ASP A 800 9.44 11.10 -11.61
N ILE A 801 9.74 12.10 -10.77
CA ILE A 801 10.82 12.04 -9.76
C ILE A 801 10.61 10.87 -8.79
N SER A 802 9.38 10.70 -8.29
CA SER A 802 9.07 9.63 -7.31
C SER A 802 9.20 8.24 -7.97
N SER A 803 8.66 8.09 -9.18
CA SER A 803 8.76 6.86 -9.97
C SER A 803 10.19 6.53 -10.40
N GLU A 804 11.03 7.54 -10.69
CA GLU A 804 12.43 7.36 -11.09
C GLU A 804 13.28 6.86 -9.92
N LEU A 805 13.05 7.39 -8.72
CA LEU A 805 13.78 7.00 -7.50
C LEU A 805 13.23 5.70 -6.87
N GLY A 806 12.08 5.20 -7.34
CA GLY A 806 11.43 4.02 -6.77
C GLY A 806 10.76 4.27 -5.42
N VAL A 807 10.35 5.51 -5.13
CA VAL A 807 9.75 5.92 -3.85
C VAL A 807 8.31 6.43 -4.04
N ALA A 808 7.48 6.33 -2.99
CA ALA A 808 6.06 6.70 -3.08
C ALA A 808 5.83 8.21 -3.28
N SER A 809 6.61 9.04 -2.57
CA SER A 809 6.68 10.50 -2.74
C SER A 809 8.01 11.03 -2.23
N VAL A 810 8.44 12.20 -2.73
CA VAL A 810 9.54 12.97 -2.14
C VAL A 810 8.96 14.19 -1.42
N ASP A 811 8.74 14.06 -0.12
CA ASP A 811 8.06 15.08 0.69
C ASP A 811 8.84 16.41 0.71
N GLY A 812 8.17 17.50 0.37
CA GLY A 812 8.77 18.83 0.26
C GLY A 812 9.41 19.17 -1.09
N ALA A 813 9.55 18.21 -2.02
CA ALA A 813 10.19 18.44 -3.33
C ALA A 813 9.50 19.50 -4.22
N ALA A 814 8.23 19.82 -3.96
CA ALA A 814 7.50 20.86 -4.67
C ALA A 814 8.06 22.28 -4.40
N GLU A 815 8.46 22.54 -3.15
CA GLU A 815 8.85 23.87 -2.66
C GLU A 815 10.36 23.97 -2.36
N ALA A 816 11.08 22.84 -2.41
CA ALA A 816 12.52 22.78 -2.24
C ALA A 816 13.25 23.49 -3.40
N THR A 817 14.32 24.22 -3.07
CA THR A 817 15.29 24.67 -4.07
C THR A 817 16.04 23.47 -4.65
N ILE A 818 16.57 23.55 -5.88
CA ILE A 818 17.30 22.42 -6.49
C ILE A 818 18.45 21.93 -5.61
N LYS A 819 19.16 22.84 -4.92
CA LYS A 819 20.19 22.47 -3.94
C LYS A 819 19.65 21.62 -2.78
N ALA A 820 18.48 21.99 -2.23
CA ALA A 820 17.83 21.25 -1.15
C ALA A 820 17.20 19.94 -1.66
N LEU A 821 16.65 19.94 -2.88
CA LEU A 821 16.09 18.77 -3.54
C LEU A 821 17.18 17.72 -3.82
N SER A 822 18.34 18.10 -4.36
CA SER A 822 19.46 17.19 -4.59
C SER A 822 19.94 16.50 -3.30
N ALA A 823 20.10 17.27 -2.22
CA ALA A 823 20.47 16.72 -0.91
C ALA A 823 19.37 15.80 -0.32
N LEU A 824 18.10 16.11 -0.58
CA LEU A 824 16.96 15.30 -0.15
C LEU A 824 16.89 13.97 -0.92
N VAL A 825 17.03 13.99 -2.25
CA VAL A 825 16.93 12.75 -3.06
C VAL A 825 18.12 11.83 -2.87
N ASP A 826 19.34 12.36 -2.68
CA ASP A 826 20.51 11.55 -2.31
C ASP A 826 20.35 10.90 -0.93
N LYS A 827 19.61 11.53 0.00
CA LYS A 827 19.28 10.95 1.30
C LYS A 827 18.14 9.92 1.21
N VAL A 828 17.15 10.15 0.35
CA VAL A 828 15.95 9.30 0.21
C VAL A 828 16.22 8.06 -0.66
N ALA A 829 17.19 8.14 -1.59
CA ALA A 829 17.59 7.04 -2.46
C ALA A 829 19.14 6.92 -2.55
N PRO A 830 19.84 6.61 -1.43
CA PRO A 830 21.31 6.53 -1.40
C PRO A 830 21.85 5.40 -2.29
N ASN A 831 21.10 4.31 -2.43
CA ASN A 831 21.43 3.12 -3.22
C ASN A 831 20.83 3.16 -4.65
N TYR A 832 20.56 4.35 -5.18
CA TYR A 832 19.99 4.54 -6.51
C TYR A 832 20.87 3.91 -7.61
N LYS A 833 20.25 3.17 -8.54
CA LYS A 833 20.92 2.53 -9.69
C LYS A 833 20.48 3.21 -10.99
N ALA A 834 21.43 3.78 -11.71
CA ALA A 834 21.17 4.41 -13.00
C ALA A 834 20.77 3.35 -14.06
N PHE A 835 19.65 3.43 -14.76
CA PHE A 835 18.56 4.42 -14.69
C PHE A 835 17.29 3.80 -14.09
N GLY A 836 16.51 4.60 -13.38
CA GLY A 836 15.17 4.22 -12.93
C GLY A 836 14.17 4.07 -14.11
N PRO A 837 12.90 3.74 -13.82
CA PRO A 837 11.90 3.45 -14.85
C PRO A 837 11.69 4.56 -15.89
N VAL A 838 11.71 5.83 -15.48
CA VAL A 838 11.37 6.98 -16.33
C VAL A 838 12.54 7.35 -17.23
N LEU A 839 13.74 7.51 -16.68
CA LEU A 839 14.92 7.75 -17.50
C LEU A 839 15.28 6.51 -18.34
N SER A 840 15.02 5.28 -17.89
CA SER A 840 15.21 4.08 -18.71
C SER A 840 14.38 4.10 -20.01
N GLU A 841 13.15 4.63 -19.98
CA GLU A 841 12.32 4.80 -21.17
C GLU A 841 12.88 5.90 -22.08
N ILE A 842 13.16 7.08 -21.51
CA ILE A 842 13.73 8.24 -22.24
C ILE A 842 15.08 7.88 -22.91
N VAL A 843 15.96 7.19 -22.17
CA VAL A 843 17.27 6.69 -22.67
C VAL A 843 17.06 5.70 -23.80
N ARG A 844 16.14 4.73 -23.65
CA ARG A 844 15.88 3.70 -24.67
C ARG A 844 15.43 4.33 -25.98
N ASP A 845 14.48 5.28 -25.92
CA ASP A 845 13.94 5.94 -27.10
C ASP A 845 14.98 6.86 -27.76
N ARG A 846 15.74 7.64 -26.98
CA ARG A 846 16.79 8.50 -27.54
C ARG A 846 17.93 7.69 -28.14
N VAL A 847 18.39 6.64 -27.47
CA VAL A 847 19.43 5.74 -28.01
C VAL A 847 18.95 5.05 -29.28
N ARG A 848 17.69 4.61 -29.34
CA ARG A 848 17.10 4.06 -30.55
C ARG A 848 17.08 5.07 -31.70
N GLY A 849 16.72 6.33 -31.44
CA GLY A 849 16.71 7.41 -32.44
C GLY A 849 18.11 7.74 -32.97
N LEU A 850 19.09 7.93 -32.09
CA LEU A 850 20.46 8.31 -32.46
C LEU A 850 21.28 7.16 -33.07
N PHE A 851 21.11 5.93 -32.57
CA PHE A 851 22.04 4.83 -32.84
C PHE A 851 21.40 3.62 -33.55
N GLY A 852 20.07 3.64 -33.75
CA GLY A 852 19.34 2.52 -34.34
C GLY A 852 19.78 2.18 -35.77
N ALA A 853 20.09 3.18 -36.60
CA ALA A 853 20.59 2.98 -37.97
C ALA A 853 22.00 2.36 -38.00
N ALA A 854 22.87 2.70 -37.04
CA ALA A 854 24.17 2.06 -36.84
C ALA A 854 24.09 0.68 -36.17
N GLY A 855 22.92 0.24 -35.71
CA GLY A 855 22.72 -1.01 -34.97
C GLY A 855 23.34 -1.03 -33.56
N VAL A 856 23.72 0.13 -33.02
CA VAL A 856 24.41 0.24 -31.72
C VAL A 856 23.40 0.32 -30.57
N LYS A 857 23.55 -0.57 -29.59
CA LYS A 857 22.68 -0.68 -28.40
C LYS A 857 23.34 -0.03 -27.17
N LEU A 858 22.54 0.29 -26.15
CA LEU A 858 22.99 0.90 -24.90
C LEU A 858 24.23 0.21 -24.28
N GLY A 859 24.25 -1.12 -24.17
CA GLY A 859 25.40 -1.86 -23.63
C GLY A 859 26.69 -1.77 -24.48
N GLN A 860 26.61 -1.37 -25.75
CA GLN A 860 27.80 -1.07 -26.57
C GLN A 860 28.30 0.37 -26.33
N ILE A 861 27.42 1.30 -25.94
CA ILE A 861 27.80 2.64 -25.48
C ILE A 861 28.57 2.50 -24.16
N THR A 862 28.02 1.77 -23.19
CA THR A 862 28.71 1.44 -21.92
C THR A 862 30.08 0.82 -22.18
N LYS A 863 30.16 -0.23 -23.00
CA LYS A 863 31.44 -0.88 -23.37
C LYS A 863 32.42 0.04 -24.07
N ARG A 864 31.98 1.03 -24.84
CA ARG A 864 32.91 2.02 -25.41
C ARG A 864 33.54 2.88 -24.30
N VAL A 865 32.75 3.29 -23.32
CA VAL A 865 33.25 4.08 -22.18
C VAL A 865 34.14 3.24 -21.26
N THR A 866 33.74 2.00 -20.93
CA THR A 866 34.51 1.12 -20.03
C THR A 866 35.73 0.47 -20.69
N ASP A 867 35.59 -0.05 -21.91
CA ASP A 867 36.61 -0.91 -22.52
C ASP A 867 37.54 -0.12 -23.45
N THR A 868 37.04 0.94 -24.11
CA THR A 868 37.83 1.77 -25.04
C THR A 868 38.40 3.02 -24.37
N TRP A 869 37.59 3.74 -23.58
CA TRP A 869 38.05 4.92 -22.83
C TRP A 869 38.67 4.57 -21.46
N GLN A 870 38.47 3.35 -20.95
CA GLN A 870 38.97 2.90 -19.65
C GLN A 870 38.47 3.76 -18.47
N LEU A 871 37.20 4.15 -18.54
CA LEU A 871 36.49 4.91 -17.51
C LEU A 871 35.48 4.02 -16.78
N GLY A 872 35.10 4.36 -15.54
CA GLY A 872 34.22 3.53 -14.72
C GLY A 872 32.73 3.53 -15.15
N GLU A 873 31.90 2.76 -14.43
CA GLU A 873 30.47 2.63 -14.75
C GLU A 873 29.68 3.92 -14.46
N GLY A 874 30.14 4.72 -13.49
CA GLY A 874 29.59 6.05 -13.22
C GLY A 874 29.76 7.01 -14.41
N TRP A 875 30.94 7.01 -15.03
CA TRP A 875 31.18 7.71 -16.31
C TRP A 875 30.23 7.25 -17.41
N ALA A 876 30.01 5.94 -17.58
CA ALA A 876 29.10 5.43 -18.60
C ALA A 876 27.67 5.96 -18.41
N SER A 877 27.20 6.05 -17.16
CA SER A 877 25.90 6.61 -16.81
C SER A 877 25.82 8.12 -17.14
N HIS A 878 26.86 8.90 -16.81
CA HIS A 878 26.92 10.31 -17.18
C HIS A 878 26.96 10.54 -18.70
N VAL A 879 27.69 9.72 -19.45
CA VAL A 879 27.77 9.81 -20.92
C VAL A 879 26.41 9.51 -21.57
N VAL A 880 25.66 8.54 -21.05
CA VAL A 880 24.31 8.23 -21.52
C VAL A 880 23.34 9.38 -21.20
N ALA A 881 23.42 9.98 -20.01
CA ALA A 881 22.63 11.17 -19.66
C ALA A 881 22.97 12.38 -20.56
N ALA A 882 24.26 12.61 -20.87
CA ALA A 882 24.70 13.64 -21.80
C ALA A 882 24.19 13.40 -23.22
N LEU A 883 24.20 12.15 -23.72
CA LEU A 883 23.59 11.79 -25.01
C LEU A 883 22.08 12.07 -25.05
N VAL A 884 21.37 11.89 -23.92
CA VAL A 884 19.94 12.25 -23.79
C VAL A 884 19.71 13.75 -23.83
N LEU A 885 20.55 14.54 -23.14
CA LEU A 885 20.31 15.98 -22.96
C LEU A 885 20.91 16.84 -24.08
N GLU A 886 22.13 16.56 -24.51
CA GLU A 886 22.93 17.45 -25.36
C GLU A 886 22.73 17.19 -26.86
N THR A 887 21.84 16.28 -27.24
CA THR A 887 21.43 16.05 -28.64
C THR A 887 20.00 16.50 -28.93
N ARG A 888 19.29 17.09 -27.95
CA ARG A 888 17.86 17.46 -28.11
C ARG A 888 17.70 18.59 -29.12
N GLU A 889 16.85 18.38 -30.11
CA GLU A 889 16.55 19.39 -31.13
C GLU A 889 15.70 20.54 -30.57
N GLY A 890 15.91 21.74 -31.11
CA GLY A 890 15.16 22.95 -30.77
C GLY A 890 15.83 23.84 -29.72
N ALA A 891 15.18 24.97 -29.45
CA ALA A 891 15.65 25.97 -28.49
C ALA A 891 15.24 25.67 -27.05
N SER A 892 16.09 26.05 -26.11
CA SER A 892 15.81 26.00 -24.67
C SER A 892 14.72 27.00 -24.30
N SER A 893 13.87 26.63 -23.33
CA SER A 893 12.88 27.53 -22.74
C SER A 893 13.50 28.74 -22.01
N ARG A 894 14.81 28.69 -21.72
CA ARG A 894 15.63 29.79 -21.19
C ARG A 894 16.62 30.39 -22.22
N GLY A 895 16.49 30.04 -23.50
CA GLY A 895 17.24 30.60 -24.62
C GLY A 895 18.54 29.86 -24.99
N GLY A 896 18.94 30.02 -26.26
CA GLY A 896 19.99 29.23 -26.92
C GLY A 896 19.50 27.82 -27.28
N ASP A 897 20.28 27.10 -28.09
CA ASP A 897 19.93 25.74 -28.51
C ASP A 897 20.03 24.73 -27.36
N LEU A 898 19.26 23.63 -27.45
CA LEU A 898 19.30 22.51 -26.51
C LEU A 898 20.39 21.49 -26.83
N ALA A 899 20.86 21.45 -28.08
CA ALA A 899 21.91 20.55 -28.51
C ALA A 899 23.30 21.21 -28.39
N SER A 900 24.23 20.56 -27.71
CA SER A 900 25.66 20.86 -27.74
C SER A 900 26.48 19.78 -28.48
N LEU A 901 25.83 18.69 -28.90
CA LEU A 901 26.39 17.57 -29.65
C LEU A 901 25.63 17.43 -30.98
N PRO A 902 26.21 16.77 -32.00
CA PRO A 902 25.51 16.48 -33.25
C PRO A 902 24.19 15.74 -33.01
N THR A 903 23.12 16.22 -33.66
CA THR A 903 21.76 15.67 -33.51
C THR A 903 21.45 14.57 -34.53
N ASP A 904 22.23 14.48 -35.61
CA ASP A 904 22.06 13.51 -36.69
C ASP A 904 22.19 12.06 -36.19
N ALA A 905 21.29 11.20 -36.67
CA ALA A 905 21.36 9.77 -36.39
C ALA A 905 22.63 9.16 -37.01
N ALA A 906 23.38 8.40 -36.20
CA ALA A 906 24.58 7.71 -36.63
C ALA A 906 24.24 6.66 -37.71
N SER A 907 24.71 6.88 -38.93
CA SER A 907 24.47 6.01 -40.08
C SER A 907 25.34 4.74 -40.11
N ASN A 908 26.37 4.68 -39.26
CA ASN A 908 27.31 3.57 -39.16
C ASN A 908 28.07 3.59 -37.81
N ALA A 909 28.79 2.50 -37.52
CA ALA A 909 29.52 2.35 -36.25
C ALA A 909 30.61 3.40 -36.02
N ALA A 910 31.24 3.96 -37.06
CA ALA A 910 32.25 5.01 -36.89
C ALA A 910 31.61 6.36 -36.49
N ALA A 911 30.47 6.72 -37.09
CA ALA A 911 29.68 7.88 -36.69
C ALA A 911 29.13 7.72 -35.26
N ALA A 912 28.65 6.52 -34.90
CA ALA A 912 28.19 6.21 -33.55
C ALA A 912 29.32 6.38 -32.51
N ASN A 913 30.49 5.81 -32.80
CA ASN A 913 31.68 5.94 -31.96
C ASN A 913 32.09 7.41 -31.77
N ALA A 914 32.11 8.22 -32.84
CA ALA A 914 32.46 9.64 -32.77
C ALA A 914 31.47 10.46 -31.92
N LEU A 915 30.16 10.16 -31.98
CA LEU A 915 29.16 10.81 -31.15
C LEU A 915 29.30 10.45 -29.66
N ILE A 916 29.62 9.18 -29.36
CA ILE A 916 29.89 8.73 -27.98
C ILE A 916 31.19 9.39 -27.46
N ASP A 917 32.23 9.48 -28.28
CA ASP A 917 33.50 10.13 -27.92
C ASP A 917 33.32 11.63 -27.64
N ALA A 918 32.49 12.31 -28.42
CA ALA A 918 32.12 13.70 -28.18
C ALA A 918 31.31 13.87 -26.88
N ALA A 919 30.43 12.91 -26.54
CA ALA A 919 29.71 12.91 -25.26
C ALA A 919 30.65 12.65 -24.06
N VAL A 920 31.65 11.78 -24.19
CA VAL A 920 32.70 11.60 -23.15
C VAL A 920 33.45 12.91 -22.91
N GLN A 921 33.86 13.60 -23.97
CA GLN A 921 34.54 14.90 -23.86
C GLN A 921 33.63 16.01 -23.28
N LYS A 922 32.31 15.99 -23.57
CA LYS A 922 31.34 16.92 -22.96
C LYS A 922 31.22 16.69 -21.44
N VAL A 923 31.01 15.45 -21.00
CA VAL A 923 30.96 15.09 -19.57
C VAL A 923 32.26 15.47 -18.86
N ALA A 924 33.39 15.21 -19.49
CA ALA A 924 34.71 15.57 -18.97
C ALA A 924 34.86 17.09 -18.77
N SER A 925 34.46 17.88 -19.77
CA SER A 925 34.41 19.35 -19.67
C SER A 925 33.48 19.83 -18.55
N ASP A 926 32.28 19.26 -18.43
CA ASP A 926 31.26 19.67 -17.45
C ASP A 926 31.66 19.32 -16.00
N LYS A 927 32.31 18.17 -15.80
CA LYS A 927 32.80 17.73 -14.49
C LYS A 927 34.22 18.28 -14.18
N GLY A 928 34.83 19.03 -15.10
CA GLY A 928 36.16 19.65 -14.92
C GLY A 928 37.33 18.67 -14.92
N VAL A 929 37.17 17.49 -15.52
CA VAL A 929 38.17 16.41 -15.55
C VAL A 929 38.78 16.31 -16.95
N ALA A 930 40.11 16.20 -17.06
CA ALA A 930 40.76 15.95 -18.34
C ALA A 930 40.77 14.44 -18.67
N VAL A 931 40.20 14.05 -19.80
CA VAL A 931 40.23 12.66 -20.30
C VAL A 931 40.77 12.60 -21.73
N ALA A 932 41.53 11.55 -22.04
CA ALA A 932 42.12 11.32 -23.36
C ALA A 932 41.98 9.85 -23.74
N LEU A 933 41.67 9.58 -25.01
CA LEU A 933 41.56 8.21 -25.52
C LEU A 933 42.92 7.50 -25.42
N PRO A 934 43.03 6.31 -24.80
CA PRO A 934 44.29 5.58 -24.72
C PRO A 934 44.84 5.26 -26.12
N SER A 935 46.10 5.61 -26.37
CA SER A 935 46.74 5.34 -27.66
C SER A 935 47.30 3.91 -27.71
N ALA A 936 47.07 3.21 -28.82
CA ALA A 936 47.53 1.84 -29.01
C ALA A 936 49.04 1.79 -29.30
N GLY A 937 49.86 1.82 -28.25
CA GLY A 937 51.33 1.82 -28.40
C GLY A 937 52.10 1.60 -27.10
N GLY A 938 52.07 0.39 -26.52
CA GLY A 938 52.77 0.16 -25.25
C GLY A 938 52.80 -1.23 -24.60
N ALA A 939 52.90 -2.35 -25.36
CA ALA A 939 53.41 -3.61 -24.79
C ALA A 939 53.84 -4.60 -25.91
N ALA A 940 55.11 -5.03 -25.89
CA ALA A 940 55.60 -6.09 -26.78
C ALA A 940 55.41 -7.47 -26.15
N GLY A 941 55.03 -8.50 -26.92
CA GLY A 941 54.71 -9.81 -26.35
C GLY A 941 54.60 -11.05 -27.27
N GLY A 942 54.88 -10.92 -28.57
CA GLY A 942 55.23 -12.04 -29.48
C GLY A 942 54.21 -13.16 -29.77
N ALA A 943 53.75 -13.28 -31.03
CA ALA A 943 53.40 -14.56 -31.64
C ALA A 943 53.52 -14.52 -33.18
N VAL A 944 54.13 -15.60 -33.70
CA VAL A 944 54.38 -16.07 -35.08
C VAL A 944 53.46 -15.54 -36.21
N VAL A 945 54.05 -15.25 -37.38
CA VAL A 945 53.35 -14.91 -38.64
C VAL A 945 53.02 -16.18 -39.44
N ASP A 946 51.74 -16.34 -39.84
CA ASP A 946 51.31 -17.36 -40.80
C ASP A 946 51.42 -16.83 -42.25
N SER A 947 52.11 -17.57 -43.10
CA SER A 947 52.36 -17.22 -44.50
C SER A 947 51.10 -17.20 -45.37
N ALA A 948 50.01 -17.87 -44.98
CA ALA A 948 48.76 -17.87 -45.74
C ALA A 948 48.03 -16.50 -45.69
N ALA A 949 48.34 -15.64 -44.72
CA ALA A 949 47.69 -14.34 -44.57
C ALA A 949 48.16 -13.27 -45.57
N LEU A 950 49.36 -13.43 -46.15
CA LEU A 950 49.94 -12.46 -47.08
C LEU A 950 49.30 -12.48 -48.48
N ASP A 951 48.91 -13.65 -48.98
CA ASP A 951 48.26 -13.78 -50.29
C ASP A 951 46.84 -13.18 -50.30
N ALA A 952 46.11 -13.33 -49.18
CA ALA A 952 44.82 -12.68 -48.98
C ALA A 952 44.93 -11.14 -48.90
N PHE A 953 46.06 -10.61 -48.43
CA PHE A 953 46.32 -9.17 -48.39
C PHE A 953 46.59 -8.61 -49.79
N ALA A 954 47.34 -9.32 -50.64
CA ALA A 954 47.62 -8.89 -52.02
C ALA A 954 46.33 -8.68 -52.84
N ALA A 955 45.39 -9.62 -52.80
CA ALA A 955 44.11 -9.52 -53.50
C ALA A 955 43.28 -8.29 -53.06
N LYS A 956 43.37 -7.90 -51.79
CA LYS A 956 42.64 -6.76 -51.20
C LYS A 956 43.22 -5.39 -51.60
N VAL A 957 44.49 -5.33 -51.99
CA VAL A 957 45.18 -4.08 -52.35
C VAL A 957 45.20 -3.82 -53.86
N THR A 958 45.44 -4.85 -54.69
CA THR A 958 45.66 -4.69 -56.14
C THR A 958 44.63 -5.39 -57.04
N GLY A 959 43.61 -6.06 -56.48
CA GLY A 959 42.50 -6.65 -57.25
C GLY A 959 41.63 -5.61 -57.96
N ALA A 960 40.71 -6.06 -58.82
CA ALA A 960 39.83 -5.19 -59.61
C ALA A 960 38.93 -4.26 -58.76
N ASP A 961 38.56 -4.70 -57.55
CA ASP A 961 37.85 -3.91 -56.54
C ASP A 961 38.75 -3.54 -55.33
N GLY A 962 40.07 -3.57 -55.53
CA GLY A 962 41.06 -3.24 -54.52
C GLY A 962 41.15 -1.73 -54.21
N VAL A 963 41.76 -1.41 -53.06
CA VAL A 963 41.79 -0.05 -52.47
C VAL A 963 42.32 1.04 -53.41
N LEU A 964 43.23 0.70 -54.33
CA LEU A 964 43.76 1.63 -55.33
C LEU A 964 42.71 2.02 -56.40
N ALA A 965 41.86 1.08 -56.83
CA ALA A 965 40.82 1.31 -57.82
C ALA A 965 39.64 2.11 -57.24
N SER A 966 39.26 1.84 -55.98
CA SER A 966 38.25 2.65 -55.28
C SER A 966 38.73 4.09 -55.03
N THR A 967 40.01 4.26 -54.67
CA THR A 967 40.59 5.60 -54.44
C THR A 967 40.64 6.41 -55.74
N ALA A 968 40.96 5.80 -56.88
CA ALA A 968 40.95 6.48 -58.18
C ALA A 968 39.54 6.98 -58.57
N ARG A 969 38.49 6.18 -58.33
CA ARG A 969 37.09 6.60 -58.55
C ARG A 969 36.66 7.72 -57.58
N PHE A 970 37.08 7.64 -56.31
CA PHE A 970 36.77 8.64 -55.30
C PHE A 970 37.41 10.01 -55.62
N VAL A 971 38.69 10.04 -56.03
CA VAL A 971 39.39 11.27 -56.41
C VAL A 971 38.79 11.90 -57.67
N LEU A 972 38.37 11.09 -58.66
CA LEU A 972 37.67 11.61 -59.85
C LEU A 972 36.32 12.25 -59.51
N ASN A 973 35.57 11.70 -58.56
CA ASN A 973 34.32 12.31 -58.07
C ASN A 973 34.57 13.61 -57.27
N GLN A 974 35.66 13.70 -56.49
CA GLN A 974 36.00 14.93 -55.76
C GLN A 974 36.52 16.08 -56.64
N LEU A 975 36.93 15.81 -57.89
CA LEU A 975 37.41 16.84 -58.83
C LEU A 975 36.30 17.57 -59.60
N GLY A 976 35.02 17.27 -59.35
CA GLY A 976 33.90 18.14 -59.72
C GLY A 976 33.61 18.29 -61.23
N VAL A 977 34.00 17.32 -62.06
CA VAL A 977 33.78 17.37 -63.52
C VAL A 977 32.50 16.62 -63.93
N ALA A 978 31.36 17.08 -63.39
CA ALA A 978 30.03 16.76 -63.90
C ALA A 978 29.13 17.99 -63.72
N ALA A 979 28.47 18.43 -64.80
CA ALA A 979 27.71 19.68 -64.81
C ALA A 979 26.43 19.61 -63.96
N PRO A 980 25.99 20.72 -63.35
CA PRO A 980 24.79 20.73 -62.52
C PRO A 980 23.51 20.55 -63.36
N VAL A 981 22.57 19.75 -62.84
CA VAL A 981 21.17 19.71 -63.28
C VAL A 981 20.35 20.41 -62.20
N ALA A 982 19.40 21.25 -62.62
CA ALA A 982 18.73 22.22 -61.76
C ALA A 982 17.75 21.61 -60.73
N ASP A 983 17.55 22.33 -59.63
CA ASP A 983 16.41 22.16 -58.74
C ASP A 983 15.09 22.45 -59.46
N ASP A 984 14.15 21.51 -59.38
CA ASP A 984 12.75 21.78 -59.02
C ASP A 984 11.93 20.47 -58.95
N VAL A 985 11.08 20.38 -57.94
CA VAL A 985 9.61 20.16 -57.99
C VAL A 985 9.18 19.73 -56.57
N ALA A 986 8.28 20.49 -55.95
CA ALA A 986 7.66 20.10 -54.68
C ALA A 986 6.82 18.81 -54.87
N ASP A 987 6.95 17.84 -53.97
CA ASP A 987 6.45 16.47 -54.20
C ASP A 987 4.91 16.37 -54.16
N GLU A 988 4.26 16.68 -55.29
CA GLU A 988 2.83 16.50 -55.51
C GLU A 988 2.38 15.03 -55.32
N ASN A 989 3.28 14.05 -55.48
CA ASN A 989 2.94 12.63 -55.34
C ASN A 989 2.66 12.27 -53.87
N ALA A 990 3.41 12.86 -52.93
CA ALA A 990 3.14 12.67 -51.49
C ALA A 990 1.75 13.18 -51.10
N ALA A 991 1.30 14.30 -51.68
CA ALA A 991 -0.05 14.83 -51.46
C ALA A 991 -1.13 13.92 -52.06
N VAL A 992 -0.90 13.36 -53.25
CA VAL A 992 -1.82 12.38 -53.87
C VAL A 992 -1.91 11.09 -53.06
N VAL A 993 -0.79 10.57 -52.56
CA VAL A 993 -0.78 9.39 -51.69
C VAL A 993 -1.58 9.65 -50.42
N ALA A 994 -1.33 10.76 -49.72
CA ALA A 994 -2.06 11.12 -48.50
C ALA A 994 -3.58 11.28 -48.73
N ALA A 995 -4.00 11.82 -49.89
CA ALA A 995 -5.41 11.91 -50.26
C ALA A 995 -6.04 10.52 -50.53
N VAL A 996 -5.31 9.63 -51.21
CA VAL A 996 -5.75 8.24 -51.45
C VAL A 996 -5.85 7.46 -50.15
N GLU A 997 -4.90 7.60 -49.22
CA GLU A 997 -4.95 6.94 -47.91
C GLU A 997 -6.12 7.45 -47.05
N ALA A 998 -6.45 8.75 -47.13
CA ALA A 998 -7.56 9.35 -46.38
C ALA A 998 -8.95 8.88 -46.87
N GLU A 999 -9.13 8.71 -48.18
CA GLU A 999 -10.40 8.32 -48.80
C GLU A 999 -10.60 6.80 -48.89
N LEU A 1000 -9.53 6.04 -49.20
CA LEU A 1000 -9.60 4.61 -49.52
C LEU A 1000 -8.92 3.69 -48.48
N GLY A 1001 -8.20 4.26 -47.51
CA GLY A 1001 -7.43 3.52 -46.50
C GLY A 1001 -5.99 3.25 -46.93
N SER A 1002 -5.08 3.18 -45.95
CA SER A 1002 -3.63 3.02 -46.19
C SER A 1002 -3.19 1.64 -46.67
N ASP A 1003 -4.09 0.66 -46.71
CA ASP A 1003 -3.85 -0.66 -47.28
C ASP A 1003 -4.36 -0.82 -48.72
N TRP A 1004 -5.12 0.15 -49.26
CA TRP A 1004 -5.66 0.13 -50.62
C TRP A 1004 -4.62 -0.21 -51.70
N PRO A 1005 -3.41 0.41 -51.74
CA PRO A 1005 -2.40 0.09 -52.77
C PRO A 1005 -1.95 -1.39 -52.77
N LYS A 1006 -1.98 -2.05 -51.60
CA LYS A 1006 -1.63 -3.47 -51.45
C LYS A 1006 -2.78 -4.40 -51.81
N GLN A 1007 -4.03 -3.94 -51.66
CA GLN A 1007 -5.21 -4.72 -52.06
C GLN A 1007 -5.37 -4.78 -53.59
N VAL A 1008 -5.04 -3.69 -54.29
CA VAL A 1008 -5.16 -3.60 -55.77
C VAL A 1008 -3.88 -3.95 -56.53
N GLU A 1009 -2.82 -4.38 -55.84
CA GLU A 1009 -1.55 -4.77 -56.45
C GLU A 1009 -1.76 -5.93 -57.45
N PRO A 1010 -1.41 -5.79 -58.74
CA PRO A 1010 -1.70 -6.80 -59.74
C PRO A 1010 -0.84 -8.06 -59.52
N ARG A 1011 -1.51 -9.18 -59.20
CA ARG A 1011 -0.84 -10.47 -58.88
C ARG A 1011 -0.73 -11.45 -60.05
N PHE A 1012 -1.29 -11.12 -61.20
CA PHE A 1012 -1.18 -11.96 -62.39
C PHE A 1012 0.18 -11.76 -63.06
N ASP A 1013 0.89 -12.86 -63.31
CA ASP A 1013 2.17 -12.90 -64.00
C ASP A 1013 2.09 -14.04 -65.02
N GLU A 1014 2.09 -13.70 -66.31
CA GLU A 1014 1.98 -14.66 -67.41
C GLU A 1014 3.12 -15.70 -67.44
N ARG A 1015 4.23 -15.44 -66.75
CA ARG A 1015 5.37 -16.37 -66.64
C ARG A 1015 5.17 -17.43 -65.54
N LYS A 1016 4.08 -17.33 -64.79
CA LYS A 1016 3.64 -18.29 -63.75
C LYS A 1016 2.36 -19.02 -64.15
N ALA A 1017 1.93 -18.90 -65.40
CA ALA A 1017 0.79 -19.58 -66.01
C ALA A 1017 1.27 -20.66 -66.99
#